data_AF-L9X313-F1
#
_entry.id   AF-L9X313-F1
#
_cell.length_a   1.000
_cell.length_b   1.000
_cell.length_c   1.000
_cell.angle_alpha   90.00
_cell.angle_beta   90.00
_cell.angle_gamma   90.00
#
_symmetry.space_group_name_H-M   'P 1'
#
loop_
_entity.id
_entity.type
_entity.pdbx_description
1 polymer ?
#
loop_
_entity_poly.entity_id
_entity_poly.type
_entity_poly.pdbx_seq_one_letter_code
_entity_poly.pdbx_strand_id
1 'polypeptide(L)'
;MADRLEDGTEAVATASAQARRAVSERTAAAVDRAADERRDRSDSDEPFRDRALERVADEACSRVVGRSTEELREQVETDRDATLDRALEAFLRRYRLDATRLDDETLAAIRDRVAPEADLEPEELLERLADADGSPSESNAGTGPADPAAAVADASEDAYGTFCAALDVEGDRSLDRILEDVLNRDAVEVARALEQGLEAFPAELEGSGIGSGHTAECARGTGAGPAAPSEPSLASGANGVDSDTPTGTASVATAAALAATMLLSDDLGEGQALSQLLPMLASTGASGDGFGDGLLGWRLLELFSGSLATTDAGGIDLASLRSRSAGSKALIALFIANLVAMSIGAWVSREKAPPIPEEIRDPDGEAIVTADQIRLGKKAFQANGLMNHGSILGNGSYFGVDLTADALELKAEYVREYYAHERGVDSVEELEPDERAGVIEQAEREFDTDAPEGPFASYSEAAAYAHRRIREEYVERYYEGDPDRGVPAEFVNSADEAERIADFACWTAWMAHTDRPNSDHSYTNDWPYVPGTGNRPTGQVLVWSTISLVLLIAGGGAGAWAYHAFDFAEPATEVVDIPSPDSVSITPTQYAAAWYVPVAGALFVAQTLVGALLAHYYVERTGFYGIGDALGIDIVSLLPFSVGRTWHINLAILWITALWLAGGLFLPGLFTDSDPPLQAAATAGLLGVLVATTIGAFAGVWFSSQGAFASPDESELWWWLGSEGLEYLEVGRLWKVLLLVGFVSWTGLVLRSVRRMDEPPTGLGHFMTYAGGSIALMFAASMLYTPETNIAVTEFWRWWVVHMWVEGVFEFFVTAVVSVALVSMELLDKGDAEKAILFEVFAIMGAGIVGVSHHYWWVGLPDIWVPIGTTFSTLEFVPLLFILYQSFGEYSALKAQGESFPYTLPLLFIIGSSVWNFVGGGVLGFFINLPVINYYEHGTYLTVAHGHAATFGAFGLLALGLGTYVMRVVTPEAAWEPAWFRGAFWLTNVGLAVMTIASLLPLGFLQLQTSYQDGYAAARSLEFYEQDHIQTLLWARTLGDTPMILGALAFTVGAVRHLLAARREHRTTG
;
A
#
# COMPACT_ATOMS: atom_id res chain seq x y z
N MET A 1 37.80 21.25 -20.14
CA MET A 1 37.58 20.90 -21.56
C MET A 1 38.32 19.61 -21.91
N ALA A 2 39.55 19.40 -21.42
CA ALA A 2 40.19 18.07 -21.39
C ALA A 2 39.40 17.07 -20.52
N ASP A 3 39.00 17.43 -19.30
CA ASP A 3 38.24 16.53 -18.42
C ASP A 3 36.84 16.16 -18.96
N ARG A 4 36.22 17.04 -19.77
CA ARG A 4 34.95 16.73 -20.45
C ARG A 4 35.13 15.94 -21.75
N LEU A 5 36.36 15.88 -22.29
CA LEU A 5 36.71 15.04 -23.41
C LEU A 5 37.11 13.64 -22.92
N GLU A 6 37.75 13.50 -21.74
CA GLU A 6 38.00 12.21 -21.09
C GLU A 6 36.70 11.47 -20.74
N ASP A 7 35.74 12.12 -20.07
CA ASP A 7 34.44 11.52 -19.74
C ASP A 7 33.65 11.08 -21.00
N GLY A 8 33.76 11.84 -22.09
CA GLY A 8 33.12 11.51 -23.37
C GLY A 8 33.78 10.34 -24.09
N THR A 9 35.09 10.17 -23.94
CA THR A 9 35.84 9.08 -24.58
C THR A 9 35.64 7.76 -23.83
N GLU A 10 35.52 7.81 -22.50
CA GLU A 10 35.22 6.65 -21.65
C GLU A 10 33.77 6.17 -21.83
N ALA A 11 32.81 7.08 -21.99
CA ALA A 11 31.43 6.75 -22.32
C ALA A 11 31.30 6.09 -23.71
N VAL A 12 32.03 6.60 -24.71
CA VAL A 12 32.04 6.03 -26.08
C VAL A 12 32.77 4.68 -26.10
N ALA A 13 33.86 4.51 -25.34
CA ALA A 13 34.57 3.24 -25.21
C ALA A 13 33.71 2.17 -24.51
N THR A 14 32.98 2.55 -23.46
CA THR A 14 32.07 1.67 -22.71
C THR A 14 30.87 1.24 -23.56
N ALA A 15 30.27 2.18 -24.30
CA ALA A 15 29.21 1.88 -25.26
C ALA A 15 29.71 0.99 -26.41
N SER A 16 30.93 1.23 -26.92
CA SER A 16 31.54 0.39 -27.95
C SER A 16 31.86 -1.01 -27.44
N ALA A 17 32.29 -1.15 -26.17
CA ALA A 17 32.56 -2.44 -25.55
C ALA A 17 31.27 -3.25 -25.30
N GLN A 18 30.19 -2.60 -24.82
CA GLN A 18 28.88 -3.23 -24.66
C GLN A 18 28.27 -3.65 -26.00
N ALA A 19 28.39 -2.81 -27.04
CA ALA A 19 27.94 -3.14 -28.39
C ALA A 19 28.72 -4.33 -28.97
N ARG A 20 30.05 -4.38 -28.82
CA ARG A 20 30.88 -5.51 -29.28
C ARG A 20 30.55 -6.80 -28.54
N ARG A 21 30.26 -6.74 -27.23
CA ARG A 21 29.91 -7.91 -26.42
C ARG A 21 28.52 -8.46 -26.80
N ALA A 22 27.53 -7.58 -26.97
CA ALA A 22 26.18 -7.96 -27.39
C ALA A 22 26.12 -8.50 -28.82
N VAL A 23 26.94 -7.94 -29.73
CA VAL A 23 27.11 -8.45 -31.09
C VAL A 23 27.81 -9.81 -31.06
N SER A 24 28.90 -9.97 -30.30
CA SER A 24 29.65 -11.24 -30.22
C SER A 24 28.82 -12.39 -29.65
N GLU A 25 28.02 -12.15 -28.60
CA GLU A 25 27.19 -13.18 -27.96
C GLU A 25 26.01 -13.61 -28.85
N ARG A 26 25.45 -12.69 -29.65
CA ARG A 26 24.31 -12.99 -30.54
C ARG A 26 24.72 -13.46 -31.92
N THR A 27 25.90 -13.06 -32.41
CA THR A 27 26.53 -13.66 -33.59
C THR A 27 26.88 -15.12 -33.32
N ALA A 28 27.31 -15.49 -32.11
CA ALA A 28 27.46 -16.89 -31.72
C ALA A 28 26.12 -17.67 -31.78
N ALA A 29 25.03 -17.09 -31.25
CA ALA A 29 23.70 -17.72 -31.26
C ALA A 29 23.00 -17.73 -32.65
N ALA A 30 23.41 -16.86 -33.57
CA ALA A 30 22.95 -16.83 -34.95
C ALA A 30 23.76 -17.77 -35.85
N VAL A 31 25.06 -17.92 -35.59
CA VAL A 31 25.93 -18.90 -36.25
C VAL A 31 25.55 -20.32 -35.84
N ASP A 32 25.18 -20.57 -34.59
CA ASP A 32 24.65 -21.87 -34.14
C ASP A 32 23.30 -22.22 -34.81
N ARG A 33 22.39 -21.25 -34.96
CA ARG A 33 21.12 -21.46 -35.68
C ARG A 33 21.32 -21.66 -37.19
N ALA A 34 22.25 -20.92 -37.81
CA ALA A 34 22.60 -21.11 -39.21
C ALA A 34 23.35 -22.43 -39.45
N ALA A 35 24.08 -22.94 -38.46
CA ALA A 35 24.73 -24.25 -38.49
C ALA A 35 23.70 -25.40 -38.37
N ASP A 36 22.66 -25.23 -37.55
CA ASP A 36 21.54 -26.17 -37.45
C ASP A 36 20.68 -26.21 -38.74
N GLU A 37 20.44 -25.06 -39.37
CA GLU A 37 19.71 -24.98 -40.65
C GLU A 37 20.54 -25.52 -41.84
N ARG A 38 21.88 -25.49 -41.76
CA ARG A 38 22.77 -26.08 -42.77
C ARG A 38 22.79 -27.61 -42.75
N ARG A 39 22.25 -28.24 -41.70
CA ARG A 39 22.21 -29.71 -41.58
C ARG A 39 21.18 -30.37 -42.48
N ASP A 40 20.29 -29.59 -43.12
CA ASP A 40 19.13 -30.13 -43.82
C ASP A 40 19.10 -29.91 -45.35
N ARG A 41 20.04 -29.19 -45.96
CA ARG A 41 20.07 -29.03 -47.44
C ARG A 41 21.48 -28.88 -48.02
N SER A 42 21.90 -29.86 -48.84
CA SER A 42 23.01 -29.72 -49.77
C SER A 42 22.52 -29.10 -51.08
N ASP A 43 22.93 -27.87 -51.38
CA ASP A 43 23.60 -27.52 -52.63
C ASP A 43 23.72 -25.99 -52.75
N SER A 44 24.83 -25.61 -53.41
CA SER A 44 25.28 -24.30 -53.90
C SER A 44 24.28 -23.14 -53.88
N ASP A 45 24.67 -22.01 -53.27
CA ASP A 45 24.97 -20.77 -54.00
C ASP A 45 25.19 -19.59 -53.01
N GLU A 46 26.13 -18.70 -53.34
CA GLU A 46 26.52 -17.49 -52.59
C GLU A 46 25.45 -16.39 -52.35
N PRO A 47 24.30 -16.26 -53.06
CA PRO A 47 23.43 -15.09 -52.90
C PRO A 47 22.49 -15.19 -51.69
N PHE A 48 22.65 -16.14 -50.77
CA PHE A 48 21.85 -16.21 -49.54
C PHE A 48 22.55 -15.53 -48.36
N ARG A 49 23.89 -15.55 -48.31
CA ARG A 49 24.66 -14.94 -47.22
C ARG A 49 24.52 -13.42 -47.22
N ASP A 50 24.61 -12.79 -48.39
CA ASP A 50 24.50 -11.33 -48.51
C ASP A 50 23.07 -10.84 -48.24
N ARG A 51 22.05 -11.57 -48.70
CA ARG A 51 20.64 -11.26 -48.40
C ARG A 51 20.25 -11.51 -46.95
N ALA A 52 20.88 -12.47 -46.28
CA ALA A 52 20.68 -12.71 -44.85
C ALA A 52 21.39 -11.64 -44.02
N LEU A 53 22.60 -11.21 -44.41
CA LEU A 53 23.32 -10.12 -43.74
C LEU A 53 22.64 -8.77 -43.95
N GLU A 54 22.14 -8.46 -45.15
CA GLU A 54 21.35 -7.24 -45.40
C GLU A 54 20.05 -7.21 -44.59
N ARG A 55 19.30 -8.32 -44.52
CA ARG A 55 18.09 -8.38 -43.69
C ARG A 55 18.40 -8.26 -42.20
N VAL A 56 19.46 -8.89 -41.73
CA VAL A 56 19.87 -8.81 -40.32
C VAL A 56 20.35 -7.40 -39.98
N ALA A 57 21.05 -6.72 -40.89
CA ALA A 57 21.49 -5.34 -40.71
C ALA A 57 20.31 -4.35 -40.73
N ASP A 58 19.35 -4.51 -41.65
CA ASP A 58 18.21 -3.60 -41.79
C ASP A 58 17.16 -3.80 -40.67
N GLU A 59 16.95 -5.04 -40.21
CA GLU A 59 16.12 -5.35 -39.05
C GLU A 59 16.78 -4.94 -37.72
N ALA A 60 18.11 -5.00 -37.64
CA ALA A 60 18.85 -4.46 -36.49
C ALA A 60 18.81 -2.93 -36.47
N CYS A 61 18.96 -2.25 -37.62
CA CYS A 61 18.88 -0.79 -37.70
C CYS A 61 17.47 -0.26 -37.38
N SER A 62 16.42 -0.87 -37.94
CA SER A 62 15.04 -0.40 -37.68
C SER A 62 14.58 -0.63 -36.25
N ARG A 63 15.13 -1.63 -35.54
CA ARG A 63 14.78 -1.91 -34.14
C ARG A 63 15.64 -1.18 -33.13
N VAL A 64 16.86 -0.77 -33.48
CA VAL A 64 17.76 -0.04 -32.58
C VAL A 64 17.62 1.47 -32.76
N VAL A 65 17.40 1.96 -33.99
CA VAL A 65 17.33 3.39 -34.32
C VAL A 65 15.93 3.81 -34.77
N GLY A 66 15.01 2.87 -34.99
CA GLY A 66 13.62 3.15 -35.37
C GLY A 66 13.39 3.46 -36.85
N ARG A 67 14.43 3.36 -37.70
CA ARG A 67 14.42 3.73 -39.14
C ARG A 67 15.22 2.75 -40.00
N SER A 68 14.89 2.65 -41.29
CA SER A 68 15.63 1.77 -42.21
C SER A 68 17.01 2.33 -42.56
N THR A 69 17.90 1.48 -43.07
CA THR A 69 19.24 1.91 -43.53
C THR A 69 19.17 2.91 -44.70
N GLU A 70 18.08 2.92 -45.46
CA GLU A 70 17.85 3.84 -46.57
C GLU A 70 17.39 5.23 -46.09
N GLU A 71 16.55 5.30 -45.05
CA GLU A 71 16.13 6.56 -44.41
C GLU A 71 17.29 7.27 -43.68
N LEU A 72 18.20 6.51 -43.07
CA LEU A 72 19.42 7.05 -42.47
C LEU A 72 20.36 7.64 -43.52
N ARG A 73 20.38 7.09 -44.73
CA ARG A 73 21.22 7.57 -45.83
C ARG A 73 20.75 8.93 -46.37
N GLU A 74 19.44 9.12 -46.50
CA GLU A 74 18.83 10.40 -46.88
C GLU A 74 19.03 11.49 -45.81
N GLN A 75 19.01 11.09 -44.53
CA GLN A 75 19.21 12.01 -43.41
C GLN A 75 20.67 12.48 -43.29
N VAL A 76 21.65 11.61 -43.57
CA VAL A 76 23.08 11.95 -43.59
C VAL A 76 23.39 12.97 -44.70
N GLU A 77 22.72 12.89 -45.85
CA GLU A 77 22.85 13.89 -46.91
C GLU A 77 22.23 15.24 -46.52
N THR A 78 21.16 15.24 -45.72
CA THR A 78 20.47 16.45 -45.25
C THR A 78 21.22 17.14 -44.07
N ASP A 79 21.85 16.36 -43.19
CA ASP A 79 22.59 16.88 -42.02
C ASP A 79 23.94 17.53 -42.40
N ARG A 80 24.45 17.24 -43.60
CA ARG A 80 25.69 17.84 -44.13
C ARG A 80 25.58 19.36 -44.30
N ASP A 81 24.45 19.84 -44.82
CA ASP A 81 24.18 21.27 -45.00
C ASP A 81 23.86 21.97 -43.66
N ALA A 82 23.17 21.28 -42.74
CA ALA A 82 22.83 21.80 -41.41
C ALA A 82 24.03 21.95 -40.45
N THR A 83 25.10 21.20 -40.69
CA THR A 83 26.33 21.23 -39.88
C THR A 83 27.20 22.44 -40.23
N LEU A 84 27.21 22.83 -41.51
CA LEU A 84 27.99 23.97 -42.00
C LEU A 84 27.39 25.32 -41.54
N ASP A 85 26.06 25.40 -41.41
CA ASP A 85 25.38 26.57 -40.85
C ASP A 85 25.59 26.72 -39.34
N ARG A 86 25.56 25.62 -38.59
CA ARG A 86 25.87 25.63 -37.15
C ARG A 86 27.33 26.01 -36.88
N ALA A 87 28.27 25.57 -37.71
CA ALA A 87 29.69 25.93 -37.61
C ALA A 87 29.93 27.42 -37.90
N LEU A 88 29.25 27.98 -38.91
CA LEU A 88 29.29 29.40 -39.24
C LEU A 88 28.69 30.25 -38.11
N GLU A 89 27.55 29.84 -37.56
CA GLU A 89 26.87 30.56 -36.48
C GLU A 89 27.70 30.55 -35.18
N ALA A 90 28.35 29.42 -34.87
CA ALA A 90 29.30 29.32 -33.75
C ALA A 90 30.55 30.19 -33.94
N PHE A 91 31.10 30.26 -35.17
CA PHE A 91 32.24 31.11 -35.50
C PHE A 91 31.90 32.61 -35.33
N LEU A 92 30.77 33.04 -35.87
CA LEU A 92 30.30 34.43 -35.76
C LEU A 92 30.01 34.81 -34.30
N ARG A 93 29.38 33.91 -33.54
CA ARG A 93 29.11 34.10 -32.10
C ARG A 93 30.39 34.15 -31.27
N ARG A 94 31.39 33.31 -31.58
CA ARG A 94 32.69 33.27 -30.88
C ARG A 94 33.49 34.57 -31.01
N TYR A 95 33.40 35.24 -32.16
CA TYR A 95 34.10 36.51 -32.42
C TYR A 95 33.20 37.74 -32.32
N ARG A 96 31.94 37.57 -31.86
CA ARG A 96 30.92 38.62 -31.72
C ARG A 96 30.68 39.43 -33.00
N LEU A 97 30.70 38.74 -34.13
CA LEU A 97 30.37 39.29 -35.43
C LEU A 97 28.87 39.09 -35.69
N ASP A 98 28.20 40.13 -36.17
CA ASP A 98 26.78 40.09 -36.50
C ASP A 98 26.62 39.83 -38.00
N ALA A 99 26.04 38.67 -38.35
CA ALA A 99 25.83 38.24 -39.73
C ALA A 99 25.04 39.28 -40.55
N THR A 100 24.12 40.01 -39.92
CA THR A 100 23.25 40.98 -40.60
C THR A 100 23.96 42.28 -41.00
N ARG A 101 25.23 42.43 -40.60
CA ARG A 101 26.07 43.62 -40.86
C ARG A 101 27.28 43.34 -41.75
N LEU A 102 27.45 42.09 -42.19
CA LEU A 102 28.49 41.67 -43.12
C LEU A 102 27.91 41.57 -44.54
N ASP A 103 28.69 41.93 -45.55
CA ASP A 103 28.26 41.72 -46.94
C ASP A 103 28.33 40.25 -47.33
N ASP A 104 27.52 39.88 -48.33
CA ASP A 104 27.36 38.49 -48.78
C ASP A 104 28.68 37.87 -49.27
N GLU A 105 29.59 38.70 -49.80
CA GLU A 105 30.90 38.27 -50.30
C GLU A 105 31.84 37.89 -49.13
N THR A 106 31.79 38.63 -48.02
CA THR A 106 32.54 38.35 -46.80
C THR A 106 31.99 37.12 -46.05
N LEU A 107 30.66 36.96 -46.01
CA LEU A 107 30.02 35.78 -45.43
C LEU A 107 30.36 34.50 -46.20
N ALA A 108 30.37 34.55 -47.53
CA ALA A 108 30.78 33.43 -48.38
C ALA A 108 32.26 33.05 -48.14
N ALA A 109 33.17 34.02 -48.04
CA ALA A 109 34.59 33.77 -47.79
C ALA A 109 34.88 33.19 -46.40
N ILE A 110 34.07 33.50 -45.38
CA ILE A 110 34.16 32.89 -44.04
C ILE A 110 33.65 31.45 -44.10
N ARG A 111 32.54 31.20 -44.81
CA ARG A 111 31.95 29.88 -44.98
C ARG A 111 32.91 28.90 -45.68
N ASP A 112 33.58 29.36 -46.73
CA ASP A 112 34.56 28.58 -47.50
C ASP A 112 35.82 28.22 -46.68
N ARG A 113 36.12 29.01 -45.64
CA ARG A 113 37.27 28.79 -44.74
C ARG A 113 36.98 27.91 -43.55
N VAL A 114 35.71 27.74 -43.19
CA VAL A 114 35.22 26.88 -42.09
C VAL A 114 34.89 25.47 -42.60
N ALA A 115 34.79 25.29 -43.92
CA ALA A 115 34.46 24.02 -44.56
C ALA A 115 35.51 22.87 -44.55
N PRO A 116 36.84 23.06 -44.36
CA PRO A 116 37.78 21.97 -44.61
C PRO A 116 38.06 21.14 -43.34
N GLU A 117 37.09 20.33 -42.94
CA GLU A 117 37.31 19.14 -42.08
C GLU A 117 36.29 18.02 -42.36
N ALA A 118 35.63 18.05 -43.53
CA ALA A 118 34.57 17.12 -43.92
C ALA A 118 34.69 16.61 -45.37
N ASP A 119 35.92 16.45 -45.89
CA ASP A 119 36.17 15.80 -47.19
C ASP A 119 37.12 14.61 -47.03
N LEU A 120 36.57 13.42 -46.83
CA LEU A 120 37.23 12.15 -47.15
C LEU A 120 36.18 11.23 -47.77
N GLU A 121 36.30 10.99 -49.08
CA GLU A 121 35.41 10.11 -49.83
C GLU A 121 35.67 8.63 -49.46
N PRO A 122 34.63 7.79 -49.24
CA PRO A 122 34.77 6.39 -48.81
C PRO A 122 35.58 5.48 -49.76
N GLU A 123 35.72 5.86 -51.02
CA GLU A 123 36.43 5.08 -52.06
C GLU A 123 37.97 5.13 -51.89
N GLU A 124 38.52 6.20 -51.29
CA GLU A 124 39.97 6.38 -51.09
C GLU A 124 40.51 5.60 -49.87
N LEU A 125 39.63 5.19 -48.95
CA LEU A 125 39.96 4.33 -47.81
C LEU A 125 40.06 2.84 -48.21
N LEU A 126 39.28 2.44 -49.22
CA LEU A 126 39.24 1.06 -49.73
C LEU A 126 40.41 0.72 -50.65
N GLU A 127 40.90 1.69 -51.43
CA GLU A 127 42.08 1.51 -52.29
C GLU A 127 43.39 1.35 -51.49
N ARG A 128 43.49 1.93 -50.29
CA ARG A 128 44.68 1.81 -49.42
C ARG A 128 44.80 0.48 -48.68
N LEU A 129 43.71 -0.28 -48.57
CA LEU A 129 43.73 -1.63 -47.98
C LEU A 129 44.02 -2.72 -49.02
N ALA A 130 44.00 -2.39 -50.32
CA ALA A 130 44.11 -3.37 -51.40
C ALA A 130 45.50 -3.44 -52.08
N ASP A 131 46.41 -2.50 -51.84
CA ASP A 131 47.74 -2.46 -52.49
C ASP A 131 48.89 -2.36 -51.47
N ALA A 132 49.43 -3.51 -51.03
CA ALA A 132 50.87 -3.76 -50.86
C ALA A 132 51.11 -5.16 -50.27
N ASP A 133 51.00 -6.18 -51.13
CA ASP A 133 51.61 -7.50 -50.94
C ASP A 133 53.07 -7.47 -51.45
N GLY A 134 53.97 -8.29 -50.89
CA GLY A 134 55.40 -8.24 -51.26
C GLY A 134 56.30 -9.41 -50.82
N SER A 135 56.29 -10.50 -51.60
CA SER A 135 57.25 -11.66 -51.62
C SER A 135 58.75 -11.25 -51.85
N PRO A 136 59.83 -12.09 -51.79
CA PRO A 136 59.90 -13.55 -52.14
C PRO A 136 61.02 -14.48 -51.53
N SER A 137 60.91 -15.79 -51.86
CA SER A 137 61.97 -16.79 -52.20
C SER A 137 62.62 -17.76 -51.18
N GLU A 138 62.47 -19.05 -51.51
CA GLU A 138 63.39 -20.23 -51.45
C GLU A 138 64.26 -20.55 -50.19
N SER A 139 63.99 -21.67 -49.50
CA SER A 139 64.69 -22.96 -49.69
C SER A 139 64.68 -23.89 -48.45
N ASN A 140 64.46 -25.19 -48.75
CA ASN A 140 64.99 -26.41 -48.12
C ASN A 140 64.70 -26.82 -46.65
N ALA A 141 64.02 -27.97 -46.59
CA ALA A 141 64.44 -29.23 -45.93
C ALA A 141 64.41 -29.32 -44.39
N GLY A 142 63.24 -29.75 -43.88
CA GLY A 142 63.07 -31.04 -43.19
C GLY A 142 63.68 -31.26 -41.81
N THR A 143 62.83 -31.50 -40.82
CA THR A 143 62.90 -32.66 -39.90
C THR A 143 61.71 -32.70 -38.93
N GLY A 144 60.90 -33.76 -39.00
CA GLY A 144 60.21 -34.43 -37.87
C GLY A 144 59.09 -33.69 -37.10
N PRO A 145 58.00 -34.38 -36.70
CA PRO A 145 56.90 -33.74 -36.00
C PRO A 145 57.31 -33.48 -34.54
N ALA A 146 57.43 -32.21 -34.16
CA ALA A 146 57.37 -31.81 -32.77
C ALA A 146 55.89 -31.66 -32.38
N ASP A 147 55.55 -32.11 -31.18
CA ASP A 147 54.20 -32.03 -30.62
C ASP A 147 53.69 -30.58 -30.69
N PRO A 148 52.56 -30.29 -31.38
CA PRO A 148 52.05 -28.92 -31.50
C PRO A 148 51.76 -28.27 -30.15
N ALA A 149 51.53 -29.05 -29.08
CA ALA A 149 51.38 -28.51 -27.73
C ALA A 149 52.71 -28.01 -27.12
N ALA A 150 53.84 -28.64 -27.44
CA ALA A 150 55.16 -28.21 -26.96
C ALA A 150 55.68 -26.99 -27.74
N ALA A 151 55.37 -26.90 -29.04
CA ALA A 151 55.73 -25.74 -29.87
C ALA A 151 54.96 -24.47 -29.46
N VAL A 152 53.69 -24.61 -29.06
CA VAL A 152 52.89 -23.49 -28.51
C VAL A 152 53.38 -23.09 -27.11
N ALA A 153 53.83 -24.05 -26.29
CA ALA A 153 54.38 -23.76 -24.97
C ALA A 153 55.72 -22.99 -25.06
N ASP A 154 56.67 -23.45 -25.90
CA ASP A 154 57.94 -22.76 -26.12
C ASP A 154 57.74 -21.36 -26.75
N ALA A 155 56.81 -21.22 -27.72
CA ALA A 155 56.48 -19.92 -28.32
C ALA A 155 55.80 -18.95 -27.33
N SER A 156 55.03 -19.48 -26.38
CA SER A 156 54.42 -18.68 -25.30
C SER A 156 55.44 -18.25 -24.26
N GLU A 157 56.44 -19.08 -23.98
CA GLU A 157 57.50 -18.78 -23.03
C GLU A 157 58.47 -17.72 -23.58
N ASP A 158 58.80 -17.78 -24.89
CA ASP A 158 59.59 -16.75 -25.58
C ASP A 158 58.83 -15.40 -25.74
N ALA A 159 57.53 -15.45 -26.02
CA ALA A 159 56.67 -14.25 -26.07
C ALA A 159 56.56 -13.59 -24.68
N TYR A 160 56.46 -14.40 -23.62
CA TYR A 160 56.46 -13.92 -22.24
C TYR A 160 57.81 -13.35 -21.81
N GLY A 161 58.92 -13.97 -22.22
CA GLY A 161 60.27 -13.44 -22.00
C GLY A 161 60.49 -12.10 -22.70
N THR A 162 59.99 -11.96 -23.93
CA THR A 162 60.05 -10.72 -24.72
C THR A 162 59.23 -9.60 -24.09
N PHE A 163 58.04 -9.92 -23.60
CA PHE A 163 57.17 -9.00 -22.85
C PHE A 163 57.84 -8.50 -21.56
N CYS A 164 58.41 -9.41 -20.76
CA CYS A 164 59.11 -9.04 -19.53
C CYS A 164 60.36 -8.19 -19.79
N ALA A 165 61.10 -8.49 -20.86
CA ALA A 165 62.27 -7.73 -21.27
C ALA A 165 61.92 -6.32 -21.79
N ALA A 166 60.81 -6.17 -22.51
CA ALA A 166 60.33 -4.87 -23.01
C ALA A 166 59.91 -3.92 -21.87
N LEU A 167 59.57 -4.47 -20.70
CA LEU A 167 59.24 -3.72 -19.48
C LEU A 167 60.41 -3.63 -18.49
N ASP A 168 61.59 -4.17 -18.82
CA ASP A 168 62.77 -4.25 -17.96
C ASP A 168 62.47 -4.90 -16.59
N VAL A 169 61.68 -5.98 -16.60
CA VAL A 169 61.29 -6.76 -15.42
C VAL A 169 61.98 -8.13 -15.48
N GLU A 170 62.63 -8.55 -14.39
CA GLU A 170 63.30 -9.87 -14.32
C GLU A 170 62.28 -11.01 -14.43
N GLY A 171 62.26 -11.72 -15.56
CA GLY A 171 61.22 -12.71 -15.91
C GLY A 171 61.16 -13.98 -15.05
N ASP A 172 62.10 -14.18 -14.12
CA ASP A 172 62.17 -15.37 -13.25
C ASP A 172 61.49 -15.16 -11.88
N ARG A 173 60.62 -14.13 -11.77
CA ARG A 173 59.85 -13.80 -10.55
C ARG A 173 58.40 -14.31 -10.64
N SER A 174 57.74 -14.49 -9.48
CA SER A 174 56.35 -14.97 -9.41
C SER A 174 55.36 -14.00 -10.07
N LEU A 175 54.41 -14.54 -10.85
CA LEU A 175 53.46 -13.81 -11.71
C LEU A 175 52.74 -12.64 -11.01
N ASP A 176 52.34 -12.83 -9.74
CA ASP A 176 51.61 -11.81 -8.98
C ASP A 176 52.43 -10.53 -8.73
N ARG A 177 53.76 -10.65 -8.57
CA ARG A 177 54.64 -9.48 -8.38
C ARG A 177 54.97 -8.78 -9.70
N ILE A 178 55.02 -9.53 -10.79
CA ILE A 178 55.18 -8.95 -12.13
C ILE A 178 53.93 -8.16 -12.48
N LEU A 179 52.74 -8.68 -12.16
CA LEU A 179 51.48 -7.94 -12.34
C LEU A 179 51.45 -6.64 -11.53
N GLU A 180 51.92 -6.66 -10.28
CA GLU A 180 51.94 -5.47 -9.42
C GLU A 180 52.93 -4.40 -9.92
N ASP A 181 54.08 -4.79 -10.47
CA ASP A 181 55.03 -3.87 -11.11
C ASP A 181 54.50 -3.33 -12.46
N VAL A 182 53.75 -4.13 -13.22
CA VAL A 182 53.11 -3.73 -14.49
C VAL A 182 51.95 -2.77 -14.26
N LEU A 183 51.12 -3.01 -13.25
CA LEU A 183 49.97 -2.17 -12.90
C LEU A 183 50.37 -0.78 -12.37
N ASN A 184 51.61 -0.64 -11.91
CA ASN A 184 52.16 0.63 -11.44
C ASN A 184 52.90 1.41 -12.55
N ARG A 185 52.86 0.95 -13.81
CA ARG A 185 53.48 1.63 -14.97
C ARG A 185 52.46 2.27 -15.90
N ASP A 186 52.96 3.19 -16.73
CA ASP A 186 52.13 3.91 -17.70
C ASP A 186 51.50 2.93 -18.71
N ALA A 187 50.18 3.06 -18.88
CA ALA A 187 49.37 2.10 -19.64
C ALA A 187 49.76 2.03 -21.13
N VAL A 188 50.33 3.10 -21.70
CA VAL A 188 50.76 3.12 -23.11
C VAL A 188 52.08 2.35 -23.27
N GLU A 189 52.95 2.38 -22.26
CA GLU A 189 54.21 1.64 -22.23
C GLU A 189 53.97 0.13 -22.08
N VAL A 190 53.01 -0.24 -21.22
CA VAL A 190 52.54 -1.63 -21.03
C VAL A 190 51.86 -2.17 -22.29
N ALA A 191 51.00 -1.38 -22.94
CA ALA A 191 50.30 -1.79 -24.15
C ALA A 191 51.27 -2.05 -25.32
N ARG A 192 52.30 -1.21 -25.51
CA ARG A 192 53.33 -1.43 -26.54
C ARG A 192 54.20 -2.65 -26.26
N ALA A 193 54.56 -2.90 -25.00
CA ALA A 193 55.30 -4.10 -24.63
C ALA A 193 54.48 -5.37 -24.90
N LEU A 194 53.17 -5.32 -24.66
CA LEU A 194 52.24 -6.42 -24.92
C LEU A 194 52.07 -6.68 -26.42
N GLU A 195 51.99 -5.62 -27.23
CA GLU A 195 51.98 -5.70 -28.70
C GLU A 195 53.26 -6.35 -29.23
N GLN A 196 54.44 -5.96 -28.71
CA GLN A 196 55.72 -6.57 -29.09
C GLN A 196 55.84 -8.04 -28.68
N GLY A 197 55.28 -8.43 -27.53
CA GLY A 197 55.21 -9.82 -27.10
C GLY A 197 54.27 -10.66 -27.98
N LEU A 198 53.15 -10.08 -28.44
CA LEU A 198 52.18 -10.75 -29.31
C LEU A 198 52.66 -10.85 -30.77
N GLU A 199 53.42 -9.88 -31.27
CA GLU A 199 54.05 -9.94 -32.59
C GLU A 199 55.14 -11.02 -32.69
N ALA A 200 55.73 -11.42 -31.56
CA ALA A 200 56.70 -12.52 -31.50
C ALA A 200 56.06 -13.91 -31.67
N PHE A 201 54.72 -14.01 -31.70
CA PHE A 201 53.99 -15.27 -31.85
C PHE A 201 53.85 -15.65 -33.35
N PRO A 202 54.40 -16.78 -33.82
CA PRO A 202 54.44 -17.07 -35.26
C PRO A 202 53.07 -17.44 -35.85
N ALA A 203 52.72 -16.81 -36.98
CA ALA A 203 51.42 -16.90 -37.67
C ALA A 203 51.20 -18.18 -38.53
N GLU A 204 51.94 -19.27 -38.30
CA GLU A 204 51.95 -20.46 -39.18
C GLU A 204 51.09 -21.65 -38.71
N LEU A 205 50.01 -21.42 -37.96
CA LEU A 205 49.12 -22.52 -37.50
C LEU A 205 47.79 -22.67 -38.29
N GLU A 206 47.57 -21.93 -39.37
CA GLU A 206 46.31 -21.95 -40.14
C GLU A 206 46.28 -22.88 -41.38
N GLY A 207 47.26 -23.77 -41.56
CA GLY A 207 47.40 -24.54 -42.81
C GLY A 207 47.51 -26.06 -42.67
N SER A 208 46.44 -26.79 -42.33
CA SER A 208 46.36 -28.22 -42.69
C SER A 208 44.93 -28.73 -42.89
N GLY A 209 44.44 -28.63 -44.14
CA GLY A 209 43.20 -29.25 -44.56
C GLY A 209 43.33 -30.77 -44.78
N ILE A 210 42.30 -31.53 -44.39
CA ILE A 210 42.06 -32.89 -44.87
C ILE A 210 40.65 -32.95 -45.47
N GLY A 211 40.61 -33.04 -46.80
CA GLY A 211 39.41 -33.22 -47.60
C GLY A 211 38.96 -34.68 -47.71
N SER A 212 37.70 -34.81 -48.13
CA SER A 212 36.86 -36.00 -48.26
C SER A 212 37.33 -37.10 -49.23
N GLY A 213 36.93 -38.35 -48.92
CA GLY A 213 36.47 -39.30 -49.96
C GLY A 213 36.53 -40.80 -49.57
N HIS A 214 35.36 -41.46 -49.44
CA HIS A 214 34.98 -42.71 -50.14
C HIS A 214 33.68 -43.32 -49.57
N THR A 215 32.75 -43.67 -50.45
CA THR A 215 31.46 -44.36 -50.21
C THR A 215 31.58 -45.88 -50.42
N ALA A 216 30.93 -46.72 -49.59
CA ALA A 216 30.42 -48.05 -49.97
C ALA A 216 29.41 -48.67 -48.96
N GLU A 217 28.22 -48.96 -49.54
CA GLU A 217 27.10 -49.87 -49.26
C GLU A 217 27.09 -50.95 -48.12
N CYS A 218 25.94 -50.96 -47.41
CA CYS A 218 24.93 -52.06 -47.23
C CYS A 218 25.26 -53.36 -46.43
N ALA A 219 24.52 -53.63 -45.32
CA ALA A 219 23.44 -54.66 -45.27
C ALA A 219 23.00 -55.12 -43.84
N ARG A 220 21.69 -55.46 -43.74
CA ARG A 220 20.93 -56.37 -42.82
C ARG A 220 20.39 -55.85 -41.46
N GLY A 221 19.06 -55.67 -41.36
CA GLY A 221 18.06 -56.74 -41.22
C GLY A 221 17.86 -57.40 -39.83
N THR A 222 16.86 -56.89 -39.09
CA THR A 222 15.80 -57.59 -38.31
C THR A 222 16.07 -58.91 -37.54
N GLY A 223 15.76 -58.91 -36.23
CA GLY A 223 14.62 -59.70 -35.72
C GLY A 223 14.83 -60.68 -34.54
N ALA A 224 13.95 -60.51 -33.54
CA ALA A 224 13.19 -61.54 -32.80
C ALA A 224 13.61 -61.96 -31.36
N GLY A 225 12.82 -61.50 -30.38
CA GLY A 225 11.88 -62.36 -29.62
C GLY A 225 12.32 -62.97 -28.27
N PRO A 226 11.36 -63.27 -27.37
CA PRO A 226 11.49 -63.05 -25.91
C PRO A 226 11.30 -64.31 -25.03
N ALA A 227 11.51 -64.18 -23.70
CA ALA A 227 10.67 -64.76 -22.62
C ALA A 227 11.25 -64.51 -21.20
N ALA A 228 10.36 -64.24 -20.25
CA ALA A 228 10.52 -64.20 -18.78
C ALA A 228 10.50 -65.64 -18.16
N PRO A 229 10.42 -65.92 -16.82
CA PRO A 229 10.23 -65.03 -15.65
C PRO A 229 10.93 -65.41 -14.29
N SER A 230 10.89 -64.45 -13.34
CA SER A 230 10.66 -64.47 -11.86
C SER A 230 11.27 -65.48 -10.83
N GLU A 231 11.93 -64.87 -9.79
CA GLU A 231 11.90 -65.10 -8.30
C GLU A 231 12.40 -66.42 -7.63
N PRO A 232 12.66 -66.52 -6.27
CA PRO A 232 12.62 -65.54 -5.14
C PRO A 232 13.77 -65.62 -4.06
N SER A 233 13.72 -64.68 -3.10
CA SER A 233 14.20 -64.54 -1.69
C SER A 233 15.17 -65.54 -0.97
N LEU A 234 16.04 -65.02 -0.07
CA LEU A 234 16.05 -65.31 1.41
C LEU A 234 17.22 -64.65 2.18
N ALA A 235 17.04 -64.57 3.50
CA ALA A 235 17.64 -63.67 4.49
C ALA A 235 18.92 -64.16 5.24
N SER A 236 19.54 -63.22 5.98
CA SER A 236 19.98 -63.30 7.41
C SER A 236 21.41 -62.80 7.68
N GLY A 237 21.58 -62.07 8.80
CA GLY A 237 22.87 -61.79 9.45
C GLY A 237 22.91 -60.49 10.25
N ALA A 238 22.89 -60.59 11.58
CA ALA A 238 22.72 -59.51 12.56
C ALA A 238 24.04 -58.93 13.12
N ASN A 239 24.00 -57.68 13.64
CA ASN A 239 24.39 -57.28 15.01
C ASN A 239 24.82 -55.80 15.13
N GLY A 240 24.40 -55.13 16.21
CA GLY A 240 25.14 -54.03 16.85
C GLY A 240 24.39 -52.71 16.98
N VAL A 241 24.07 -52.34 18.22
CA VAL A 241 23.30 -51.18 18.69
C VAL A 241 24.22 -49.98 18.93
N ASP A 242 23.81 -48.77 18.51
CA ASP A 242 23.71 -47.60 19.41
C ASP A 242 22.92 -46.45 18.75
N SER A 243 22.10 -45.83 19.59
CA SER A 243 21.12 -44.77 19.35
C SER A 243 21.77 -43.41 19.12
N ASP A 244 21.32 -42.68 18.10
CA ASP A 244 20.96 -41.24 18.16
C ASP A 244 20.65 -40.73 16.75
N THR A 245 19.36 -40.59 16.44
CA THR A 245 18.86 -39.83 15.29
C THR A 245 17.84 -38.83 15.82
N PRO A 246 18.04 -37.51 15.64
CA PRO A 246 16.92 -36.59 15.79
C PRO A 246 16.01 -36.80 14.58
N THR A 247 14.76 -37.20 14.85
CA THR A 247 13.65 -37.08 13.90
C THR A 247 13.53 -35.61 13.50
N GLY A 248 14.00 -35.29 12.30
CA GLY A 248 13.93 -33.96 11.72
C GLY A 248 12.48 -33.53 11.55
N THR A 249 12.09 -32.52 12.32
CA THR A 249 10.92 -31.69 12.07
C THR A 249 11.12 -30.98 10.73
N ALA A 250 10.32 -31.34 9.72
CA ALA A 250 10.21 -30.54 8.51
C ALA A 250 9.59 -29.19 8.91
N SER A 251 10.41 -28.13 8.91
CA SER A 251 9.96 -26.79 9.29
C SER A 251 9.00 -26.23 8.24
N VAL A 252 8.03 -25.42 8.67
CA VAL A 252 7.12 -24.65 7.80
C VAL A 252 7.89 -23.81 6.76
N ALA A 253 9.15 -23.43 7.07
CA ALA A 253 10.04 -22.75 6.13
C ALA A 253 10.45 -23.63 4.93
N THR A 254 10.55 -24.95 5.10
CA THR A 254 10.81 -25.88 4.00
C THR A 254 9.60 -26.01 3.07
N ALA A 255 8.38 -25.95 3.61
CA ALA A 255 7.15 -25.97 2.82
C ALA A 255 6.92 -24.66 2.04
N ALA A 256 7.22 -23.51 2.65
CA ALA A 256 7.16 -22.20 1.99
C ALA A 256 8.25 -22.05 0.91
N ALA A 257 9.48 -22.53 1.17
CA ALA A 257 10.56 -22.56 0.19
C ALA A 257 10.24 -23.53 -0.96
N LEU A 258 9.65 -24.71 -0.70
CA LEU A 258 9.23 -25.63 -1.76
C LEU A 258 8.10 -25.04 -2.62
N ALA A 259 7.11 -24.36 -2.00
CA ALA A 259 6.02 -23.72 -2.70
C ALA A 259 6.51 -22.56 -3.59
N ALA A 260 7.45 -21.75 -3.09
CA ALA A 260 8.11 -20.71 -3.88
C ALA A 260 8.94 -21.30 -5.04
N THR A 261 9.65 -22.40 -4.80
CA THR A 261 10.49 -23.06 -5.83
C THR A 261 9.62 -23.76 -6.89
N MET A 262 8.49 -24.34 -6.52
CA MET A 262 7.54 -24.97 -7.44
C MET A 262 6.73 -23.97 -8.28
N LEU A 263 6.50 -22.74 -7.76
CA LEU A 263 5.88 -21.64 -8.52
C LEU A 263 6.86 -20.94 -9.47
N LEU A 264 8.17 -21.13 -9.26
CA LEU A 264 9.24 -20.60 -10.11
C LEU A 264 9.72 -21.61 -11.17
N SER A 265 9.28 -22.87 -11.12
CA SER A 265 9.57 -23.86 -12.15
C SER A 265 8.49 -23.86 -13.23
N ASP A 266 8.84 -23.46 -14.45
CA ASP A 266 7.96 -23.39 -15.64
C ASP A 266 7.35 -24.75 -16.09
N ASP A 267 7.62 -25.85 -15.39
CA ASP A 267 7.45 -27.21 -15.94
C ASP A 267 6.37 -28.07 -15.25
N LEU A 268 5.47 -27.48 -14.44
CA LEU A 268 4.39 -28.22 -13.78
C LEU A 268 3.01 -27.62 -14.09
N GLY A 269 2.24 -28.36 -14.87
CA GLY A 269 0.87 -27.98 -15.26
C GLY A 269 -0.05 -27.71 -14.06
N GLU A 270 -0.86 -26.66 -14.18
CA GLU A 270 -1.69 -25.97 -13.17
C GLU A 270 -2.72 -26.81 -12.37
N GLY A 271 -2.68 -28.15 -12.43
CA GLY A 271 -3.63 -29.02 -11.72
C GLY A 271 -3.06 -29.83 -10.54
N GLN A 272 -1.74 -30.05 -10.46
CA GLN A 272 -1.17 -31.02 -9.51
C GLN A 272 -0.65 -30.43 -8.19
N ALA A 273 -0.24 -29.15 -8.17
CA ALA A 273 0.35 -28.51 -6.98
C ALA A 273 -0.63 -28.38 -5.80
N LEU A 274 -1.89 -28.02 -6.07
CA LEU A 274 -2.94 -27.88 -5.05
C LEU A 274 -3.35 -29.20 -4.41
N SER A 275 -3.29 -30.31 -5.16
CA SER A 275 -3.66 -31.66 -4.68
C SER A 275 -2.65 -32.26 -3.71
N GLN A 276 -1.40 -31.78 -3.71
CA GLN A 276 -0.31 -32.27 -2.87
C GLN A 276 -0.12 -31.44 -1.58
N LEU A 277 -0.57 -30.18 -1.56
CA LEU A 277 -0.47 -29.27 -0.41
C LEU A 277 -1.53 -29.54 0.67
N LEU A 278 -2.74 -29.95 0.28
CA LEU A 278 -3.87 -30.14 1.20
C LEU A 278 -3.67 -31.23 2.26
N PRO A 279 -3.07 -32.40 1.97
CA PRO A 279 -2.81 -33.42 2.99
C PRO A 279 -1.67 -33.07 3.96
N MET A 280 -0.75 -32.19 3.55
CA MET A 280 0.47 -31.86 4.31
C MET A 280 0.22 -30.74 5.35
N LEU A 281 -0.74 -29.84 5.08
CA LEU A 281 -1.25 -28.87 6.06
C LEU A 281 -2.20 -29.50 7.09
N ALA A 282 -2.82 -30.65 6.77
CA ALA A 282 -3.71 -31.37 7.67
C ALA A 282 -2.98 -32.21 8.73
N SER A 283 -1.70 -32.56 8.50
CA SER A 283 -0.91 -33.40 9.43
C SER A 283 -0.12 -32.61 10.47
N THR A 284 -0.03 -31.28 10.36
CA THR A 284 0.67 -30.41 11.33
C THR A 284 -0.18 -29.98 12.53
N GLY A 285 -1.45 -30.36 12.58
CA GLY A 285 -2.39 -30.02 13.66
C GLY A 285 -2.45 -31.02 14.83
N ALA A 286 -1.51 -31.98 14.94
CA ALA A 286 -1.60 -33.08 15.90
C ALA A 286 -0.28 -33.36 16.65
N SER A 287 0.25 -32.36 17.35
CA SER A 287 1.15 -32.59 18.48
C SER A 287 1.16 -31.37 19.37
N GLY A 288 0.45 -31.45 20.50
CA GLY A 288 0.58 -30.49 21.59
C GLY A 288 1.93 -30.68 22.25
N ASP A 289 2.73 -29.62 22.28
CA ASP A 289 3.58 -29.23 23.41
C ASP A 289 4.32 -27.91 23.06
N GLY A 290 4.15 -26.92 23.94
CA GLY A 290 4.97 -25.71 24.14
C GLY A 290 5.56 -24.98 22.93
N PHE A 291 4.86 -23.96 22.42
CA PHE A 291 5.47 -22.91 21.60
C PHE A 291 6.13 -21.88 22.53
N GLY A 292 7.47 -21.82 22.54
CA GLY A 292 8.21 -20.79 23.27
C GLY A 292 8.03 -19.41 22.65
N ASP A 293 7.47 -18.49 23.42
CA ASP A 293 7.37 -17.06 23.10
C ASP A 293 8.77 -16.45 22.95
N GLY A 294 8.97 -15.68 21.87
CA GLY A 294 10.23 -14.96 21.58
C GLY A 294 10.99 -15.43 20.34
N LEU A 295 10.92 -16.72 19.97
CA LEU A 295 11.74 -17.25 18.86
C LEU A 295 11.14 -17.01 17.47
N LEU A 296 9.80 -16.88 17.36
CA LEU A 296 9.10 -16.72 16.07
C LEU A 296 9.24 -15.31 15.49
N GLY A 297 9.17 -14.27 16.31
CA GLY A 297 9.34 -12.88 15.87
C GLY A 297 10.77 -12.60 15.40
N TRP A 298 11.76 -13.09 16.15
CA TRP A 298 13.18 -12.99 15.76
C TRP A 298 13.53 -13.85 14.56
N ARG A 299 12.95 -15.05 14.40
CA ARG A 299 13.19 -15.88 13.19
C ARG A 299 12.50 -15.35 11.94
N LEU A 300 11.36 -14.68 12.06
CA LEU A 300 10.74 -13.97 10.93
C LEU A 300 11.61 -12.77 10.49
N LEU A 301 12.16 -12.02 11.45
CA LEU A 301 13.15 -10.96 11.20
C LEU A 301 14.48 -11.49 10.64
N GLU A 302 14.96 -12.65 11.10
CA GLU A 302 16.14 -13.35 10.55
C GLU A 302 15.88 -13.95 9.16
N LEU A 303 14.63 -14.31 8.82
CA LEU A 303 14.26 -14.77 7.48
C LEU A 303 14.13 -13.60 6.49
N PHE A 304 13.59 -12.46 6.92
CA PHE A 304 13.56 -11.24 6.12
C PHE A 304 14.97 -10.66 5.91
N SER A 305 15.82 -10.68 6.94
CA SER A 305 17.23 -10.26 6.81
C SER A 305 18.09 -11.31 6.11
N GLY A 306 17.82 -12.60 6.30
CA GLY A 306 18.51 -13.71 5.64
C GLY A 306 18.21 -13.80 4.14
N SER A 307 16.97 -13.51 3.72
CA SER A 307 16.62 -13.40 2.30
C SER A 307 17.26 -12.18 1.61
N LEU A 308 17.69 -11.17 2.39
CA LEU A 308 18.48 -10.03 1.91
C LEU A 308 20.00 -10.27 2.02
N ALA A 309 20.44 -11.27 2.80
CA ALA A 309 21.86 -11.48 3.13
C ALA A 309 22.47 -12.77 2.56
N THR A 310 21.72 -13.68 1.96
CA THR A 310 22.30 -14.85 1.28
C THR A 310 22.40 -14.64 -0.23
N THR A 311 23.40 -13.86 -0.63
CA THR A 311 24.07 -14.05 -1.93
C THR A 311 25.56 -13.94 -1.70
N ASP A 312 26.26 -15.07 -1.74
CA ASP A 312 27.72 -15.06 -1.83
C ASP A 312 28.10 -14.38 -3.16
N ALA A 313 28.83 -13.27 -3.03
CA ALA A 313 29.50 -12.53 -4.10
C ALA A 313 28.61 -11.99 -5.25
N GLY A 314 28.01 -10.81 -5.04
CA GLY A 314 27.49 -9.98 -6.13
C GLY A 314 26.44 -8.99 -5.63
N GLY A 315 26.64 -7.69 -5.88
CA GLY A 315 25.71 -6.65 -5.44
C GLY A 315 24.28 -6.91 -5.88
N ILE A 316 23.32 -6.35 -5.13
CA ILE A 316 21.89 -6.41 -5.44
C ILE A 316 21.70 -6.02 -6.91
N ASP A 317 21.30 -6.98 -7.74
CA ASP A 317 21.02 -6.73 -9.16
C ASP A 317 19.66 -6.03 -9.29
N LEU A 318 19.68 -4.73 -8.98
CA LEU A 318 18.56 -3.80 -9.16
C LEU A 318 18.09 -3.72 -10.62
N ALA A 319 18.86 -4.25 -11.58
CA ALA A 319 18.44 -4.32 -12.98
C ALA A 319 17.38 -5.41 -13.23
N SER A 320 17.31 -6.46 -12.40
CA SER A 320 16.28 -7.49 -12.50
C SER A 320 14.86 -6.96 -12.18
N LEU A 321 14.75 -5.99 -11.26
CA LEU A 321 13.54 -5.24 -10.95
C LEU A 321 13.09 -4.32 -12.10
N ARG A 322 13.95 -4.03 -13.09
CA ARG A 322 13.61 -3.17 -14.24
C ARG A 322 12.73 -3.85 -15.28
N SER A 323 12.62 -5.18 -15.29
CA SER A 323 11.71 -5.85 -16.23
C SER A 323 10.27 -5.78 -15.72
N ARG A 324 9.33 -5.29 -16.55
CA ARG A 324 7.90 -5.18 -16.21
C ARG A 324 7.31 -6.48 -15.62
N SER A 325 7.80 -7.66 -16.06
CA SER A 325 7.33 -8.95 -15.55
C SER A 325 7.86 -9.30 -14.15
N ALA A 326 9.05 -8.85 -13.78
CA ALA A 326 9.62 -9.08 -12.44
C ALA A 326 8.93 -8.21 -11.38
N GLY A 327 8.66 -6.93 -11.68
CA GLY A 327 7.96 -6.02 -10.78
C GLY A 327 6.54 -6.50 -10.45
N SER A 328 5.76 -6.91 -11.46
CA SER A 328 4.41 -7.46 -11.22
C SER A 328 4.44 -8.78 -10.44
N LYS A 329 5.43 -9.65 -10.67
CA LYS A 329 5.62 -10.88 -9.87
C LYS A 329 5.94 -10.55 -8.41
N ALA A 330 6.79 -9.56 -8.16
CA ALA A 330 7.13 -9.12 -6.81
C ALA A 330 5.90 -8.57 -6.06
N LEU A 331 5.07 -7.76 -6.71
CA LEU A 331 3.80 -7.29 -6.13
C LEU A 331 2.86 -8.45 -5.79
N ILE A 332 2.68 -9.42 -6.71
CA ILE A 332 1.84 -10.60 -6.45
C ILE A 332 2.38 -11.42 -5.28
N ALA A 333 3.70 -11.65 -5.24
CA ALA A 333 4.34 -12.37 -4.15
C ALA A 333 4.15 -11.66 -2.80
N LEU A 334 4.32 -10.34 -2.77
CA LEU A 334 4.11 -9.52 -1.57
C LEU A 334 2.64 -9.55 -1.12
N PHE A 335 1.69 -9.44 -2.05
CA PHE A 335 0.26 -9.56 -1.76
C PHE A 335 -0.09 -10.92 -1.13
N ILE A 336 0.41 -12.02 -1.71
CA ILE A 336 0.20 -13.37 -1.18
C ILE A 336 0.86 -13.52 0.19
N ALA A 337 2.09 -13.02 0.36
CA ALA A 337 2.81 -13.06 1.63
C ALA A 337 2.02 -12.33 2.73
N ASN A 338 1.49 -11.13 2.43
CA ASN A 338 0.65 -10.37 3.33
C ASN A 338 -0.65 -11.11 3.68
N LEU A 339 -1.35 -11.69 2.70
CA LEU A 339 -2.55 -12.49 2.98
C LEU A 339 -2.26 -13.69 3.88
N VAL A 340 -1.15 -14.38 3.66
CA VAL A 340 -0.72 -15.52 4.51
C VAL A 340 -0.38 -15.02 5.91
N ALA A 341 0.43 -13.97 6.04
CA ALA A 341 0.82 -13.40 7.33
C ALA A 341 -0.40 -12.94 8.13
N MET A 342 -1.31 -12.22 7.49
CA MET A 342 -2.53 -11.73 8.14
C MET A 342 -3.53 -12.85 8.44
N SER A 343 -3.58 -13.92 7.65
CA SER A 343 -4.38 -15.11 7.96
C SER A 343 -3.85 -15.87 9.18
N ILE A 344 -2.51 -16.00 9.29
CA ILE A 344 -1.86 -16.54 10.48
C ILE A 344 -2.14 -15.63 11.68
N GLY A 345 -2.03 -14.31 11.49
CA GLY A 345 -2.37 -13.31 12.49
C GLY A 345 -3.82 -13.43 12.99
N ALA A 346 -4.78 -13.67 12.08
CA ALA A 346 -6.18 -13.90 12.42
C ALA A 346 -6.37 -15.18 13.26
N TRP A 347 -5.69 -16.26 12.89
CA TRP A 347 -5.72 -17.51 13.64
C TRP A 347 -5.12 -17.35 15.05
N VAL A 348 -3.92 -16.76 15.16
CA VAL A 348 -3.28 -16.48 16.46
C VAL A 348 -4.14 -15.57 17.32
N SER A 349 -4.73 -14.53 16.72
CA SER A 349 -5.63 -13.59 17.40
C SER A 349 -6.87 -14.27 17.96
N ARG A 350 -7.41 -15.26 17.26
CA ARG A 350 -8.55 -16.05 17.73
C ARG A 350 -8.18 -16.99 18.88
N GLU A 351 -7.04 -17.67 18.78
CA GLU A 351 -6.58 -18.63 19.80
C GLU A 351 -6.16 -17.93 21.11
N LYS A 352 -5.50 -16.77 20.99
CA LYS A 352 -5.01 -15.98 22.14
C LYS A 352 -5.99 -14.85 22.55
N ALA A 353 -7.23 -14.87 22.07
CA ALA A 353 -8.26 -13.90 22.46
C ALA A 353 -8.58 -14.04 23.97
N PRO A 354 -9.05 -12.97 24.64
CA PRO A 354 -9.41 -13.03 26.05
C PRO A 354 -10.58 -14.00 26.25
N PRO A 355 -10.50 -14.96 27.18
CA PRO A 355 -11.57 -15.92 27.37
C PRO A 355 -12.82 -15.23 27.93
N ILE A 356 -13.98 -15.74 27.57
CA ILE A 356 -15.24 -15.45 28.27
C ILE A 356 -15.47 -16.63 29.22
N PRO A 357 -15.23 -16.49 30.54
CA PRO A 357 -15.42 -17.58 31.50
C PRO A 357 -16.86 -18.09 31.46
N GLU A 358 -17.07 -19.40 31.67
CA GLU A 358 -18.40 -20.00 31.74
C GLU A 358 -19.24 -19.34 32.84
N GLU A 359 -18.62 -19.14 34.01
CA GLU A 359 -19.17 -18.40 35.14
C GLU A 359 -18.07 -17.59 35.83
N ILE A 360 -18.43 -16.39 36.28
CA ILE A 360 -17.67 -15.66 37.30
C ILE A 360 -18.37 -15.87 38.63
N ARG A 361 -17.65 -16.40 39.61
CA ARG A 361 -18.21 -16.80 40.91
C ARG A 361 -17.68 -15.94 42.05
N ASP A 362 -18.50 -15.78 43.08
CA ASP A 362 -18.07 -15.21 44.35
C ASP A 362 -17.27 -16.23 45.21
N PRO A 363 -16.76 -15.83 46.38
CA PRO A 363 -16.00 -16.73 47.27
C PRO A 363 -16.81 -17.93 47.80
N ASP A 364 -18.14 -17.83 47.86
CA ASP A 364 -19.03 -18.91 48.28
C ASP A 364 -19.33 -19.90 47.13
N GLY A 365 -18.90 -19.58 45.91
CA GLY A 365 -19.08 -20.37 44.71
C GLY A 365 -20.42 -20.13 44.00
N GLU A 366 -21.14 -19.07 44.34
CA GLU A 366 -22.35 -18.63 43.65
C GLU A 366 -22.00 -17.85 42.37
N ALA A 367 -22.71 -18.11 41.28
CA ALA A 367 -22.47 -17.44 40.01
C ALA A 367 -23.00 -16.00 40.03
N ILE A 368 -22.11 -15.03 39.83
CA ILE A 368 -22.46 -13.60 39.69
C ILE A 368 -22.91 -13.30 38.26
N VAL A 369 -22.17 -13.83 37.28
CA VAL A 369 -22.44 -13.65 35.86
C VAL A 369 -21.98 -14.87 35.07
N THR A 370 -22.74 -15.20 34.02
CA THR A 370 -22.47 -16.32 33.11
C THR A 370 -21.94 -15.84 31.75
N ALA A 371 -21.28 -16.72 31.00
CA ALA A 371 -20.83 -16.42 29.64
C ALA A 371 -21.97 -15.96 28.72
N ASP A 372 -23.16 -16.52 28.87
CA ASP A 372 -24.32 -16.20 28.05
C ASP A 372 -24.87 -14.80 28.36
N GLN A 373 -24.83 -14.37 29.63
CA GLN A 373 -25.16 -13.00 30.01
C GLN A 373 -24.17 -12.00 29.41
N ILE A 374 -22.86 -12.29 29.42
CA ILE A 374 -21.84 -11.43 28.80
C ILE A 374 -22.06 -11.33 27.28
N ARG A 375 -22.34 -12.45 26.60
CA ARG A 375 -22.64 -12.45 25.15
C ARG A 375 -23.91 -11.68 24.82
N LEU A 376 -24.97 -11.86 25.59
CA LEU A 376 -26.21 -11.08 25.44
C LEU A 376 -25.98 -9.60 25.71
N GLY A 377 -25.14 -9.26 26.70
CA GLY A 377 -24.70 -7.90 26.98
C GLY A 377 -23.99 -7.25 25.81
N LYS A 378 -23.08 -7.98 25.15
CA LYS A 378 -22.44 -7.53 23.92
C LYS A 378 -23.47 -7.28 22.81
N LYS A 379 -24.43 -8.20 22.62
CA LYS A 379 -25.48 -8.03 21.61
C LYS A 379 -26.35 -6.80 21.90
N ALA A 380 -26.73 -6.59 23.15
CA ALA A 380 -27.48 -5.42 23.59
C ALA A 380 -26.70 -4.12 23.36
N PHE A 381 -25.40 -4.12 23.68
CA PHE A 381 -24.50 -2.99 23.37
C PHE A 381 -24.51 -2.64 21.88
N GLN A 382 -24.46 -3.65 21.00
CA GLN A 382 -24.51 -3.46 19.56
C GLN A 382 -25.90 -3.02 19.06
N ALA A 383 -26.97 -3.66 19.52
CA ALA A 383 -28.34 -3.42 19.08
C ALA A 383 -28.81 -1.98 19.38
N ASN A 384 -28.41 -1.45 20.55
CA ASN A 384 -28.70 -0.07 20.96
C ASN A 384 -27.68 0.95 20.42
N GLY A 385 -26.68 0.51 19.65
CA GLY A 385 -25.71 1.40 19.00
C GLY A 385 -24.85 2.18 20.00
N LEU A 386 -24.54 1.61 21.17
CA LEU A 386 -23.77 2.29 22.23
C LEU A 386 -22.35 2.65 21.80
N MET A 387 -21.74 1.91 20.87
CA MET A 387 -20.44 2.26 20.26
C MET A 387 -20.49 3.58 19.47
N ASN A 388 -21.69 4.07 19.10
CA ASN A 388 -21.87 5.37 18.47
C ASN A 388 -22.28 6.48 19.44
N HIS A 389 -22.53 6.15 20.71
CA HIS A 389 -22.73 7.13 21.78
C HIS A 389 -21.42 7.32 22.56
N GLY A 390 -20.87 6.24 23.12
CA GLY A 390 -19.55 6.18 23.76
C GLY A 390 -18.61 5.22 23.02
N SER A 391 -17.68 4.60 23.76
CA SER A 391 -16.71 3.64 23.20
C SER A 391 -16.60 2.38 24.05
N ILE A 392 -15.99 1.33 23.49
CA ILE A 392 -15.56 0.12 24.21
C ILE A 392 -14.12 -0.17 23.77
N LEU A 393 -13.21 -0.44 24.71
CA LEU A 393 -11.79 -0.63 24.40
C LEU A 393 -11.16 0.55 23.61
N GLY A 394 -11.66 1.77 23.86
CA GLY A 394 -11.26 3.01 23.19
C GLY A 394 -11.78 3.18 21.77
N ASN A 395 -12.48 2.17 21.22
CA ASN A 395 -13.05 2.22 19.88
C ASN A 395 -14.54 2.63 19.93
N GLY A 396 -14.90 3.66 19.16
CA GLY A 396 -16.25 4.19 19.08
C GLY A 396 -16.32 5.71 19.16
N SER A 397 -17.42 6.20 19.67
CA SER A 397 -17.73 7.62 19.85
C SER A 397 -17.10 8.23 21.09
N TYR A 398 -17.16 9.56 21.17
CA TYR A 398 -16.54 10.38 22.21
C TYR A 398 -17.55 11.19 23.03
N PHE A 399 -18.85 10.98 22.80
CA PHE A 399 -19.92 11.77 23.39
C PHE A 399 -20.33 11.26 24.77
N GLY A 400 -20.46 9.95 24.90
CA GLY A 400 -20.52 9.21 26.16
C GLY A 400 -19.14 8.75 26.62
N VAL A 401 -19.14 7.96 27.69
CA VAL A 401 -17.95 7.38 28.32
C VAL A 401 -17.36 6.24 27.47
N ASP A 402 -16.13 5.84 27.78
CA ASP A 402 -15.64 4.52 27.38
C ASP A 402 -16.10 3.47 28.39
N LEU A 403 -16.94 2.51 27.97
CA LEU A 403 -17.56 1.54 28.87
C LEU A 403 -16.54 0.63 29.58
N THR A 404 -15.37 0.38 28.97
CA THR A 404 -14.32 -0.41 29.60
C THR A 404 -13.64 0.39 30.70
N ALA A 405 -13.26 1.63 30.42
CA ALA A 405 -12.63 2.51 31.38
C ALA A 405 -13.59 2.93 32.52
N ASP A 406 -14.86 3.22 32.20
CA ASP A 406 -15.91 3.58 33.16
C ASP A 406 -16.20 2.40 34.12
N ALA A 407 -16.38 1.19 33.60
CA ALA A 407 -16.56 0.01 34.45
C ALA A 407 -15.33 -0.28 35.31
N LEU A 408 -14.11 -0.03 34.81
CA LEU A 408 -12.88 -0.23 35.57
C LEU A 408 -12.71 0.82 36.68
N GLU A 409 -13.04 2.08 36.41
CA GLU A 409 -13.01 3.17 37.39
C GLU A 409 -14.06 2.96 38.49
N LEU A 410 -15.31 2.67 38.12
CA LEU A 410 -16.38 2.35 39.06
C LEU A 410 -16.03 1.11 39.90
N LYS A 411 -15.38 0.10 39.30
CA LYS A 411 -14.92 -1.07 40.05
C LYS A 411 -13.89 -0.66 41.10
N ALA A 412 -12.93 0.20 40.77
CA ALA A 412 -11.94 0.69 41.72
C ALA A 412 -12.57 1.53 42.85
N GLU A 413 -13.54 2.37 42.52
CA GLU A 413 -14.31 3.16 43.49
C GLU A 413 -15.10 2.27 44.45
N TYR A 414 -15.89 1.33 43.94
CA TYR A 414 -16.72 0.47 44.80
C TYR A 414 -15.93 -0.56 45.61
N VAL A 415 -14.76 -1.00 45.12
CA VAL A 415 -13.83 -1.81 45.94
C VAL A 415 -13.28 -0.99 47.11
N ARG A 416 -12.88 0.26 46.86
CA ARG A 416 -12.44 1.20 47.90
C ARG A 416 -13.56 1.47 48.91
N GLU A 417 -14.78 1.70 48.43
CA GLU A 417 -15.97 1.88 49.24
C GLU A 417 -16.23 0.65 50.14
N TYR A 418 -16.18 -0.56 49.59
CA TYR A 418 -16.35 -1.80 50.36
C TYR A 418 -15.37 -1.88 51.54
N TYR A 419 -14.09 -1.59 51.29
CA TYR A 419 -13.07 -1.61 52.34
C TYR A 419 -13.18 -0.44 53.32
N ALA A 420 -13.75 0.70 52.92
CA ALA A 420 -14.10 1.79 53.83
C ALA A 420 -15.23 1.37 54.79
N HIS A 421 -16.27 0.71 54.27
CA HIS A 421 -17.38 0.19 55.07
C HIS A 421 -16.92 -0.85 56.09
N GLU A 422 -15.95 -1.72 55.75
CA GLU A 422 -15.33 -2.63 56.72
C GLU A 422 -14.65 -1.91 57.90
N ARG A 423 -14.21 -0.66 57.69
CA ARG A 423 -13.64 0.21 58.73
C ARG A 423 -14.69 1.06 59.45
N GLY A 424 -15.96 0.97 59.05
CA GLY A 424 -17.09 1.63 59.70
C GLY A 424 -17.29 3.09 59.31
N VAL A 425 -16.80 3.50 58.14
CA VAL A 425 -17.04 4.83 57.54
C VAL A 425 -17.63 4.67 56.15
N ASP A 426 -18.31 5.71 55.66
CA ASP A 426 -19.03 5.66 54.39
C ASP A 426 -18.13 5.92 53.17
N SER A 427 -16.95 6.54 53.37
CA SER A 427 -16.02 6.90 52.30
C SER A 427 -14.55 6.77 52.72
N VAL A 428 -13.66 6.57 51.74
CA VAL A 428 -12.22 6.45 51.97
C VAL A 428 -11.61 7.79 52.44
N GLU A 429 -12.25 8.92 52.09
CA GLU A 429 -11.85 10.27 52.47
C GLU A 429 -11.99 10.54 53.97
N GLU A 430 -12.92 9.84 54.63
CA GLU A 430 -13.18 9.94 56.08
C GLU A 430 -12.17 9.21 56.95
N LEU A 431 -11.36 8.32 56.36
CA LEU A 431 -10.31 7.59 57.06
C LEU A 431 -9.12 8.49 57.41
N GLU A 432 -8.48 8.20 58.53
CA GLU A 432 -7.20 8.82 58.89
C GLU A 432 -6.13 8.50 57.82
N PRO A 433 -5.17 9.40 57.54
CA PRO A 433 -4.26 9.27 56.39
C PRO A 433 -3.54 7.92 56.26
N ASP A 434 -3.10 7.33 57.38
CA ASP A 434 -2.40 6.04 57.40
C ASP A 434 -3.36 4.87 57.11
N GLU A 435 -4.59 4.92 57.63
CA GLU A 435 -5.63 3.91 57.38
C GLU A 435 -6.11 3.99 55.94
N ARG A 436 -6.29 5.22 55.44
CA ARG A 436 -6.63 5.50 54.04
C ARG A 436 -5.61 4.91 53.08
N ALA A 437 -4.31 5.11 53.34
CA ALA A 437 -3.26 4.53 52.52
C ALA A 437 -3.31 3.00 52.52
N GLY A 438 -3.61 2.38 53.67
CA GLY A 438 -3.78 0.93 53.79
C GLY A 438 -4.97 0.41 52.99
N VAL A 439 -6.12 1.10 53.02
CA VAL A 439 -7.31 0.74 52.23
C VAL A 439 -7.06 0.89 50.73
N ILE A 440 -6.39 1.97 50.30
CA ILE A 440 -6.02 2.16 48.88
C ILE A 440 -5.12 1.02 48.41
N GLU A 441 -4.07 0.69 49.16
CA GLU A 441 -3.15 -0.40 48.80
C GLU A 441 -3.86 -1.78 48.83
N GLN A 442 -4.83 -1.98 49.73
CA GLN A 442 -5.64 -3.20 49.76
C GLN A 442 -6.57 -3.28 48.54
N ALA A 443 -7.21 -2.19 48.16
CA ALA A 443 -8.04 -2.10 46.96
C ALA A 443 -7.23 -2.32 45.68
N GLU A 444 -6.02 -1.77 45.58
CA GLU A 444 -5.14 -1.96 44.42
C GLU A 444 -4.77 -3.44 44.19
N ARG A 445 -4.62 -4.24 45.26
CA ARG A 445 -4.34 -5.68 45.16
C ARG A 445 -5.49 -6.49 44.57
N GLU A 446 -6.72 -5.98 44.56
CA GLU A 446 -7.87 -6.65 43.92
C GLU A 446 -7.76 -6.70 42.39
N PHE A 447 -6.86 -5.89 41.81
CA PHE A 447 -6.64 -5.84 40.36
C PHE A 447 -5.46 -6.69 39.90
N ASP A 448 -4.61 -7.15 40.82
CA ASP A 448 -3.49 -8.06 40.57
C ASP A 448 -4.02 -9.50 40.42
N THR A 449 -4.48 -9.83 39.22
CA THR A 449 -5.20 -11.09 38.93
C THR A 449 -4.62 -11.79 37.71
N ASP A 450 -4.28 -13.07 37.86
CA ASP A 450 -3.90 -13.95 36.76
C ASP A 450 -5.12 -14.50 36.00
N ALA A 451 -4.94 -14.76 34.71
CA ALA A 451 -5.94 -15.47 33.91
C ALA A 451 -6.33 -16.84 34.54
N PRO A 452 -7.62 -17.22 34.49
CA PRO A 452 -8.08 -18.46 35.09
C PRO A 452 -7.51 -19.68 34.37
N GLU A 453 -7.03 -20.66 35.14
CA GLU A 453 -6.56 -21.96 34.61
C GLU A 453 -7.72 -22.86 34.12
N GLY A 454 -8.96 -22.54 34.49
CA GLY A 454 -10.15 -23.34 34.21
C GLY A 454 -11.31 -22.52 33.64
N PRO A 455 -12.51 -23.11 33.52
CA PRO A 455 -13.67 -22.45 32.91
C PRO A 455 -14.29 -21.35 33.79
N PHE A 456 -13.86 -21.21 35.04
CA PHE A 456 -14.43 -20.28 36.01
C PHE A 456 -13.41 -19.23 36.41
N ALA A 457 -13.86 -17.97 36.51
CA ALA A 457 -13.14 -16.91 37.17
C ALA A 457 -13.71 -16.68 38.58
N SER A 458 -12.87 -16.31 39.55
CA SER A 458 -13.29 -16.05 40.93
C SER A 458 -13.14 -14.58 41.27
N TYR A 459 -14.18 -13.99 41.83
CA TYR A 459 -14.16 -12.67 42.45
C TYR A 459 -13.98 -12.78 43.95
N SER A 460 -13.31 -11.79 44.53
CA SER A 460 -13.36 -11.50 45.96
C SER A 460 -14.75 -10.98 46.36
N GLU A 461 -15.02 -10.87 47.65
CA GLU A 461 -16.26 -10.24 48.13
C GLU A 461 -16.37 -8.78 47.68
N ALA A 462 -15.25 -8.04 47.69
CA ALA A 462 -15.17 -6.65 47.24
C ALA A 462 -15.46 -6.53 45.73
N ALA A 463 -14.85 -7.39 44.90
CA ALA A 463 -15.11 -7.40 43.45
C ALA A 463 -16.55 -7.79 43.12
N ALA A 464 -17.14 -8.76 43.85
CA ALA A 464 -18.54 -9.14 43.69
C ALA A 464 -19.50 -8.03 44.13
N TYR A 465 -19.17 -7.30 45.21
CA TYR A 465 -19.89 -6.10 45.62
C TYR A 465 -19.86 -5.02 44.53
N ALA A 466 -18.67 -4.69 44.01
CA ALA A 466 -18.49 -3.71 42.96
C ALA A 466 -19.28 -4.05 41.68
N HIS A 467 -19.25 -5.31 41.23
CA HIS A 467 -19.99 -5.75 40.05
C HIS A 467 -21.50 -5.51 40.19
N ARG A 468 -22.09 -5.80 41.36
CA ARG A 468 -23.52 -5.55 41.62
C ARG A 468 -23.86 -4.07 41.60
N ARG A 469 -23.01 -3.21 42.18
CA ARG A 469 -23.19 -1.75 42.17
C ARG A 469 -23.07 -1.17 40.75
N ILE A 470 -22.17 -1.69 39.92
CA ILE A 470 -22.05 -1.28 38.51
C ILE A 470 -23.32 -1.63 37.70
N ARG A 471 -23.95 -2.78 37.95
CA ARG A 471 -25.24 -3.12 37.31
C ARG A 471 -26.30 -2.07 37.63
N GLU A 472 -26.42 -1.69 38.90
CA GLU A 472 -27.38 -0.67 39.36
C GLU A 472 -27.11 0.69 38.67
N GLU A 473 -25.85 1.13 38.63
CA GLU A 473 -25.42 2.36 37.96
C GLU A 473 -25.78 2.37 36.46
N TYR A 474 -25.59 1.25 35.77
CA TYR A 474 -25.90 1.14 34.34
C TYR A 474 -27.40 1.09 34.07
N VAL A 475 -28.20 0.51 34.98
CA VAL A 475 -29.66 0.56 34.90
C VAL A 475 -30.16 1.98 35.06
N GLU A 476 -29.68 2.71 36.07
CA GLU A 476 -30.01 4.12 36.28
C GLU A 476 -29.64 4.94 35.02
N ARG A 477 -28.42 4.78 34.52
CA ARG A 477 -27.91 5.58 33.41
C ARG A 477 -28.58 5.29 32.07
N TYR A 478 -28.76 4.02 31.71
CA TYR A 478 -29.16 3.64 30.34
C TYR A 478 -30.62 3.19 30.20
N TYR A 479 -31.28 2.79 31.29
CA TYR A 479 -32.71 2.46 31.28
C TYR A 479 -33.55 3.58 31.89
N GLU A 480 -33.23 4.08 33.08
CA GLU A 480 -33.96 5.22 33.68
C GLU A 480 -33.64 6.53 32.95
N GLY A 481 -32.41 6.64 32.45
CA GLY A 481 -31.93 7.72 31.58
C GLY A 481 -31.13 8.77 32.33
N ASP A 482 -30.16 9.36 31.63
CA ASP A 482 -29.32 10.46 32.11
C ASP A 482 -29.32 11.59 31.07
N PRO A 483 -30.28 12.53 31.16
CA PRO A 483 -30.40 13.63 30.21
C PRO A 483 -29.15 14.51 30.14
N ASP A 484 -28.42 14.67 31.24
CA ASP A 484 -27.20 15.48 31.30
C ASP A 484 -26.08 14.82 30.47
N ARG A 485 -26.05 13.47 30.40
CA ARG A 485 -25.18 12.72 29.47
C ARG A 485 -25.73 12.61 28.05
N GLY A 486 -26.92 13.15 27.77
CA GLY A 486 -27.60 12.97 26.49
C GLY A 486 -28.07 11.53 26.27
N VAL A 487 -28.44 10.84 27.35
CA VAL A 487 -29.03 9.51 27.35
C VAL A 487 -30.52 9.64 27.72
N PRO A 488 -31.46 9.48 26.78
CA PRO A 488 -32.89 9.53 27.10
C PRO A 488 -33.31 8.36 27.99
N ALA A 489 -34.44 8.50 28.68
CA ALA A 489 -35.10 7.38 29.34
C ALA A 489 -35.44 6.29 28.31
N GLU A 490 -35.32 5.03 28.72
CA GLU A 490 -35.51 3.86 27.85
C GLU A 490 -34.57 3.85 26.63
N PHE A 491 -33.38 4.47 26.73
CA PHE A 491 -32.36 4.36 25.68
C PHE A 491 -31.98 2.90 25.41
N VAL A 492 -31.95 2.09 26.47
CA VAL A 492 -32.00 0.64 26.42
C VAL A 492 -33.41 0.20 26.81
N ASN A 493 -33.96 -0.83 26.16
CA ASN A 493 -35.39 -1.15 26.23
C ASN A 493 -35.85 -1.76 27.58
N SER A 494 -34.92 -2.22 28.42
CA SER A 494 -35.24 -2.82 29.71
C SER A 494 -34.09 -2.72 30.72
N ALA A 495 -34.42 -2.78 32.01
CA ALA A 495 -33.43 -2.87 33.09
C ALA A 495 -32.56 -4.12 32.94
N ASP A 496 -33.15 -5.29 32.67
CA ASP A 496 -32.40 -6.54 32.45
C ASP A 496 -31.37 -6.42 31.31
N GLU A 497 -31.70 -5.69 30.25
CA GLU A 497 -30.79 -5.44 29.14
C GLU A 497 -29.63 -4.51 29.55
N ALA A 498 -29.91 -3.46 30.34
CA ALA A 498 -28.89 -2.58 30.90
C ALA A 498 -27.95 -3.32 31.87
N GLU A 499 -28.47 -4.21 32.71
CA GLU A 499 -27.66 -5.09 33.57
C GLU A 499 -26.72 -5.99 32.76
N ARG A 500 -27.21 -6.56 31.65
CA ARG A 500 -26.38 -7.37 30.75
C ARG A 500 -25.30 -6.54 30.07
N ILE A 501 -25.58 -5.29 29.70
CA ILE A 501 -24.55 -4.37 29.16
C ILE A 501 -23.48 -4.09 30.22
N ALA A 502 -23.88 -3.92 31.48
CA ALA A 502 -22.96 -3.79 32.61
C ALA A 502 -22.09 -5.05 32.76
N ASP A 503 -22.67 -6.24 32.65
CA ASP A 503 -21.94 -7.52 32.67
C ASP A 503 -20.86 -7.60 31.58
N PHE A 504 -21.20 -7.17 30.37
CA PHE A 504 -20.26 -7.09 29.26
C PHE A 504 -19.16 -6.06 29.52
N ALA A 505 -19.50 -4.87 30.01
CA ALA A 505 -18.53 -3.83 30.37
C ALA A 505 -17.58 -4.29 31.48
N CYS A 506 -18.10 -4.91 32.54
CA CYS A 506 -17.33 -5.53 33.62
C CYS A 506 -16.40 -6.63 33.10
N TRP A 507 -16.81 -7.45 32.13
CA TRP A 507 -15.92 -8.44 31.50
C TRP A 507 -14.79 -7.76 30.71
N THR A 508 -15.07 -6.67 29.99
CA THR A 508 -14.00 -5.92 29.32
C THR A 508 -13.05 -5.25 30.30
N ALA A 509 -13.55 -4.74 31.44
CA ALA A 509 -12.73 -4.20 32.51
C ALA A 509 -11.89 -5.29 33.18
N TRP A 510 -12.45 -6.48 33.39
CA TRP A 510 -11.74 -7.65 33.92
C TRP A 510 -10.54 -8.01 33.04
N MET A 511 -10.72 -8.17 31.73
CA MET A 511 -9.59 -8.49 30.85
C MET A 511 -8.58 -7.32 30.73
N ALA A 512 -9.00 -6.08 31.00
CA ALA A 512 -8.13 -4.90 30.97
C ALA A 512 -7.11 -4.86 32.12
N HIS A 513 -7.38 -5.54 33.24
CA HIS A 513 -6.47 -5.62 34.40
C HIS A 513 -6.02 -7.06 34.73
N THR A 514 -6.50 -8.07 34.02
CA THR A 514 -6.12 -9.49 34.25
C THR A 514 -4.97 -9.88 33.36
N ASP A 515 -3.90 -10.38 33.97
CA ASP A 515 -2.67 -10.79 33.30
C ASP A 515 -2.90 -11.98 32.37
N ARG A 516 -2.29 -11.90 31.17
CA ARG A 516 -2.31 -13.01 30.22
C ARG A 516 -1.59 -14.22 30.82
N PRO A 517 -1.96 -15.46 30.43
CA PRO A 517 -1.23 -16.65 30.87
C PRO A 517 0.27 -16.56 30.52
N ASN A 518 1.13 -16.72 31.52
CA ASN A 518 2.59 -16.60 31.42
C ASN A 518 3.10 -15.21 31.01
N SER A 519 2.36 -14.16 31.36
CA SER A 519 2.70 -12.76 31.10
C SER A 519 2.79 -11.96 32.41
N ASP A 520 3.32 -10.75 32.32
CA ASP A 520 3.39 -9.74 33.39
C ASP A 520 2.54 -8.50 33.10
N HIS A 521 1.57 -8.65 32.18
CA HIS A 521 0.69 -7.60 31.72
C HIS A 521 -0.66 -8.17 31.25
N SER A 522 -1.67 -7.30 31.23
CA SER A 522 -3.05 -7.66 30.98
C SER A 522 -3.34 -8.08 29.54
N TYR A 523 -4.53 -8.64 29.27
CA TYR A 523 -4.95 -8.96 27.91
C TYR A 523 -4.90 -7.77 26.94
N THR A 524 -4.97 -6.56 27.46
CA THR A 524 -5.01 -5.32 26.69
C THR A 524 -3.68 -4.56 26.71
N ASN A 525 -2.59 -5.21 27.14
CA ASN A 525 -1.29 -4.56 27.33
C ASN A 525 -1.36 -3.41 28.35
N ASP A 526 -2.06 -3.66 29.46
CA ASP A 526 -2.30 -2.74 30.58
C ASP A 526 -3.10 -1.48 30.23
N TRP A 527 -3.87 -1.48 29.16
CA TRP A 527 -4.76 -0.37 28.80
C TRP A 527 -6.18 -0.59 29.39
N PRO A 528 -6.93 0.43 29.82
CA PRO A 528 -6.61 1.85 29.86
C PRO A 528 -5.88 2.25 31.14
N TYR A 529 -5.26 3.42 31.14
CA TYR A 529 -4.73 4.03 32.35
C TYR A 529 -5.85 4.50 33.28
N VAL A 530 -6.05 3.79 34.40
CA VAL A 530 -6.97 4.19 35.47
C VAL A 530 -6.19 4.18 36.79
N PRO A 531 -6.13 5.31 37.52
CA PRO A 531 -5.36 5.37 38.77
C PRO A 531 -5.85 4.37 39.83
N GLY A 532 -4.90 3.59 40.35
CA GLY A 532 -5.15 2.61 41.41
C GLY A 532 -5.73 1.28 40.93
N THR A 533 -5.56 0.93 39.65
CA THR A 533 -5.88 -0.42 39.12
C THR A 533 -4.67 -1.19 38.62
N GLY A 534 -3.45 -0.66 38.81
CA GLY A 534 -2.20 -1.29 38.36
C GLY A 534 -1.82 -1.00 36.89
N ASN A 535 -2.79 -0.67 36.05
CA ASN A 535 -2.59 -0.39 34.62
C ASN A 535 -1.61 0.76 34.35
N ARG A 536 -0.51 0.47 33.66
CA ARG A 536 0.55 1.43 33.26
C ARG A 536 1.17 1.00 31.92
N PRO A 537 1.81 1.91 31.16
CA PRO A 537 2.52 1.52 29.95
C PRO A 537 3.57 0.44 30.24
N THR A 538 3.43 -0.72 29.59
CA THR A 538 4.36 -1.84 29.71
C THR A 538 5.74 -1.49 29.16
N GLY A 539 6.77 -2.29 29.51
CA GLY A 539 8.13 -2.11 28.99
C GLY A 539 8.20 -2.14 27.45
N GLN A 540 7.38 -2.98 26.80
CA GLN A 540 7.32 -3.05 25.35
C GLN A 540 6.78 -1.76 24.71
N VAL A 541 5.81 -1.08 25.34
CA VAL A 541 5.25 0.17 24.82
C VAL A 541 6.33 1.25 24.71
N LEU A 542 7.20 1.36 25.73
CA LEU A 542 8.31 2.31 25.72
C LEU A 542 9.41 1.95 24.71
N VAL A 543 9.77 0.66 24.64
CA VAL A 543 10.80 0.16 23.71
C VAL A 543 10.36 0.38 22.27
N TRP A 544 9.14 -0.02 21.91
CA TRP A 544 8.65 0.10 20.53
C TRP A 544 8.36 1.54 20.12
N SER A 545 7.97 2.41 21.06
CA SER A 545 7.92 3.86 20.81
C SER A 545 9.29 4.47 20.51
N THR A 546 10.37 3.91 21.06
CA THR A 546 11.73 4.36 20.73
C THR A 546 12.18 3.81 19.39
N ILE A 547 11.86 2.54 19.10
CA ILE A 547 12.18 1.89 17.82
C ILE A 547 11.44 2.57 16.67
N SER A 548 10.18 2.97 16.82
CA SER A 548 9.44 3.70 15.78
C SER A 548 10.14 5.00 15.36
N LEU A 549 10.69 5.77 16.30
CA LEU A 549 11.45 6.98 15.96
C LEU A 549 12.71 6.66 15.15
N VAL A 550 13.40 5.56 15.47
CA VAL A 550 14.57 5.09 14.70
C VAL A 550 14.14 4.62 13.31
N LEU A 551 13.07 3.82 13.22
CA LEU A 551 12.50 3.33 11.96
C LEU A 551 12.02 4.48 11.07
N LEU A 552 11.43 5.53 11.65
CA LEU A 552 11.00 6.72 10.91
C LEU A 552 12.19 7.40 10.25
N ILE A 553 13.27 7.66 11.01
CA ILE A 553 14.47 8.33 10.49
C ILE A 553 15.17 7.46 9.45
N ALA A 554 15.36 6.16 9.76
CA ALA A 554 16.01 5.22 8.87
C ALA A 554 15.19 4.96 7.60
N GLY A 555 13.87 4.76 7.74
CA GLY A 555 12.93 4.56 6.66
C GLY A 555 12.81 5.79 5.76
N GLY A 556 12.72 6.99 6.33
CA GLY A 556 12.75 8.23 5.57
C GLY A 556 14.06 8.42 4.80
N GLY A 557 15.20 8.13 5.43
CA GLY A 557 16.51 8.17 4.77
C GLY A 557 16.65 7.14 3.64
N ALA A 558 16.23 5.90 3.89
CA ALA A 558 16.24 4.82 2.90
C ALA A 558 15.30 5.09 1.74
N GLY A 559 14.11 5.62 2.02
CA GLY A 559 13.16 6.02 1.00
C GLY A 559 13.72 7.16 0.14
N ALA A 560 14.31 8.20 0.74
CA ALA A 560 14.90 9.31 0.00
C ALA A 560 16.07 8.83 -0.90
N TRP A 561 16.89 7.92 -0.38
CA TRP A 561 17.92 7.25 -1.19
C TRP A 561 17.31 6.44 -2.34
N ALA A 562 16.27 5.64 -2.08
CA ALA A 562 15.59 4.84 -3.09
C ALA A 562 14.98 5.73 -4.18
N TYR A 563 14.32 6.83 -3.79
CA TYR A 563 13.72 7.80 -4.71
C TYR A 563 14.75 8.34 -5.71
N HIS A 564 15.94 8.71 -5.24
CA HIS A 564 17.02 9.16 -6.12
C HIS A 564 17.69 8.03 -6.91
N ALA A 565 17.78 6.82 -6.35
CA ALA A 565 18.43 5.69 -7.00
C ALA A 565 17.59 5.11 -8.16
N PHE A 566 16.26 5.19 -8.08
CA PHE A 566 15.35 4.67 -9.09
C PHE A 566 15.02 5.64 -10.23
N ASP A 567 15.50 6.89 -10.15
CA ASP A 567 15.35 7.91 -11.20
C ASP A 567 13.88 8.06 -11.67
N PHE A 568 12.98 8.28 -10.71
CA PHE A 568 11.56 8.48 -11.01
C PHE A 568 11.38 9.77 -11.82
N ALA A 569 10.69 9.70 -12.96
CA ALA A 569 10.44 10.86 -13.79
C ALA A 569 9.53 11.85 -13.07
N GLU A 570 9.93 13.13 -13.05
CA GLU A 570 9.08 14.22 -12.58
C GLU A 570 8.12 14.66 -13.71
N PRO A 571 6.90 15.12 -13.39
CA PRO A 571 5.96 15.62 -14.39
C PRO A 571 6.59 16.72 -15.26
N ALA A 572 6.29 16.71 -16.56
CA ALA A 572 6.87 17.67 -17.50
C ALA A 572 6.52 19.12 -17.11
N THR A 573 7.54 19.98 -16.97
CA THR A 573 7.35 21.42 -16.73
C THR A 573 7.18 22.24 -18.00
N GLU A 574 7.21 21.58 -19.17
CA GLU A 574 7.01 22.22 -20.47
C GLU A 574 5.51 22.41 -20.76
N VAL A 575 5.16 23.48 -21.49
CA VAL A 575 3.77 23.74 -21.89
C VAL A 575 3.37 22.68 -22.90
N VAL A 576 2.36 21.87 -22.56
CA VAL A 576 1.83 20.82 -23.44
C VAL A 576 0.52 21.34 -24.04
N ASP A 577 0.30 21.12 -25.33
CA ASP A 577 -0.94 21.52 -26.00
C ASP A 577 -2.02 20.48 -25.70
N ILE A 578 -2.85 20.76 -24.70
CA ILE A 578 -3.84 19.82 -24.19
C ILE A 578 -5.15 19.99 -24.98
N PRO A 579 -5.71 18.91 -25.56
CA PRO A 579 -6.96 18.99 -26.31
C PRO A 579 -8.07 19.68 -25.53
N SER A 580 -8.84 20.57 -26.17
CA SER A 580 -10.02 21.17 -25.52
C SER A 580 -10.97 20.06 -25.08
N PRO A 581 -11.56 20.11 -23.87
CA PRO A 581 -12.53 19.10 -23.44
C PRO A 581 -13.72 18.91 -24.40
N ASP A 582 -14.06 19.93 -25.21
CA ASP A 582 -15.10 19.83 -26.24
C ASP A 582 -14.70 18.92 -27.42
N SER A 583 -13.42 18.54 -27.52
CA SER A 583 -12.90 17.60 -28.52
C SER A 583 -13.08 16.13 -28.11
N VAL A 584 -13.39 15.86 -26.84
CA VAL A 584 -13.59 14.51 -26.30
C VAL A 584 -15.05 14.07 -26.52
N SER A 585 -15.26 12.99 -27.27
CA SER A 585 -16.59 12.41 -27.42
C SER A 585 -17.02 11.67 -26.16
N ILE A 586 -18.21 12.00 -25.63
CA ILE A 586 -18.76 11.38 -24.41
C ILE A 586 -19.67 10.21 -24.76
N THR A 587 -19.40 9.03 -24.21
CA THR A 587 -20.25 7.85 -24.40
C THR A 587 -21.51 7.88 -23.50
N PRO A 588 -22.58 7.15 -23.87
CA PRO A 588 -23.76 6.99 -23.01
C PRO A 588 -23.44 6.49 -21.58
N THR A 589 -22.46 5.60 -21.41
CA THR A 589 -21.99 5.13 -20.10
C THR A 589 -21.34 6.26 -19.32
N GLN A 590 -20.45 7.04 -19.93
CA GLN A 590 -19.81 8.18 -19.27
C GLN A 590 -20.85 9.22 -18.80
N TYR A 591 -21.86 9.48 -19.63
CA TYR A 591 -22.96 10.35 -19.25
C TYR A 591 -23.80 9.78 -18.09
N ALA A 592 -24.01 8.45 -18.06
CA ALA A 592 -24.67 7.78 -16.93
C ALA A 592 -23.82 7.84 -15.64
N ALA A 593 -22.51 7.65 -15.73
CA ALA A 593 -21.57 7.77 -14.63
C ALA A 593 -21.53 9.20 -14.06
N ALA A 594 -21.67 10.23 -14.91
CA ALA A 594 -21.70 11.63 -14.48
C ALA A 594 -22.82 11.97 -13.48
N TRP A 595 -23.92 11.20 -13.46
CA TRP A 595 -25.00 11.36 -12.46
C TRP A 595 -24.60 10.99 -11.03
N TYR A 596 -23.53 10.21 -10.85
CA TYR A 596 -23.02 9.88 -9.53
C TYR A 596 -22.48 11.13 -8.82
N VAL A 597 -21.94 12.10 -9.56
CA VAL A 597 -21.32 13.32 -8.98
C VAL A 597 -22.30 14.18 -8.19
N PRO A 598 -23.46 14.63 -8.73
CA PRO A 598 -24.42 15.39 -7.94
C PRO A 598 -25.09 14.56 -6.84
N VAL A 599 -25.23 13.23 -7.01
CA VAL A 599 -25.74 12.35 -5.94
C VAL A 599 -24.75 12.30 -4.78
N ALA A 600 -23.46 12.11 -5.06
CA ALA A 600 -22.41 12.16 -4.06
C ALA A 600 -22.34 13.54 -3.38
N GLY A 601 -22.48 14.64 -4.14
CA GLY A 601 -22.59 15.99 -3.58
C GLY A 601 -23.76 16.11 -2.58
N ALA A 602 -24.94 15.59 -2.92
CA ALA A 602 -26.09 15.60 -2.01
C ALA A 602 -25.83 14.77 -0.73
N LEU A 603 -25.18 13.60 -0.85
CA LEU A 603 -24.76 12.80 0.31
C LEU A 603 -23.73 13.55 1.16
N PHE A 604 -22.79 14.27 0.56
CA PHE A 604 -21.80 15.09 1.26
C PHE A 604 -22.46 16.27 2.00
N VAL A 605 -23.46 16.92 1.40
CA VAL A 605 -24.27 17.94 2.11
C VAL A 605 -25.01 17.34 3.29
N ALA A 606 -25.67 16.19 3.11
CA ALA A 606 -26.33 15.51 4.23
C ALA A 606 -25.33 15.15 5.34
N GLN A 607 -24.15 14.65 4.99
CA GLN A 607 -23.09 14.28 5.92
C GLN A 607 -22.59 15.47 6.75
N THR A 608 -22.33 16.60 6.11
CA THR A 608 -21.85 17.81 6.79
C THR A 608 -22.92 18.44 7.68
N LEU A 609 -24.19 18.41 7.28
CA LEU A 609 -25.30 18.87 8.11
C LEU A 609 -25.48 17.99 9.36
N VAL A 610 -25.44 16.67 9.21
CA VAL A 610 -25.48 15.75 10.35
C VAL A 610 -24.23 15.90 11.22
N GLY A 611 -23.06 16.14 10.63
CA GLY A 611 -21.83 16.44 11.39
C GLY A 611 -21.94 17.69 12.25
N ALA A 612 -22.54 18.75 11.73
CA ALA A 612 -22.80 19.97 12.50
C ALA A 612 -23.84 19.76 13.61
N LEU A 613 -24.84 18.89 13.40
CA LEU A 613 -25.76 18.48 14.46
C LEU A 613 -25.02 17.74 15.59
N LEU A 614 -24.12 16.80 15.25
CA LEU A 614 -23.33 16.07 16.25
C LEU A 614 -22.40 17.00 17.02
N ALA A 615 -21.74 17.95 16.35
CA ALA A 615 -20.93 18.96 17.00
C ALA A 615 -21.77 19.82 17.97
N HIS A 616 -23.00 20.16 17.58
CA HIS A 616 -23.94 20.92 18.42
C HIS A 616 -24.34 20.15 19.68
N TYR A 617 -24.52 18.84 19.61
CA TYR A 617 -24.89 18.04 20.79
C TYR A 617 -23.84 18.09 21.91
N TYR A 618 -22.55 18.32 21.62
CA TYR A 618 -21.54 18.54 22.68
C TYR A 618 -21.71 19.85 23.45
N VAL A 619 -22.48 20.79 22.89
CA VAL A 619 -22.78 22.09 23.48
C VAL A 619 -24.17 22.09 24.13
N GLU A 620 -25.16 21.56 23.43
CA GLU A 620 -26.52 21.37 23.94
C GLU A 620 -26.91 19.89 23.82
N ARG A 621 -26.66 19.11 24.88
CA ARG A 621 -26.88 17.65 24.87
C ARG A 621 -28.35 17.24 24.75
N THR A 622 -29.27 18.10 25.17
CA THR A 622 -30.73 17.84 25.20
C THR A 622 -31.52 18.66 24.18
N GLY A 623 -30.85 19.47 23.34
CA GLY A 623 -31.51 20.48 22.52
C GLY A 623 -30.83 20.81 21.21
N PHE A 624 -31.44 21.72 20.46
CA PHE A 624 -30.89 22.26 19.21
C PHE A 624 -31.31 23.72 19.02
N TYR A 625 -30.50 24.65 19.54
CA TYR A 625 -30.71 26.10 19.49
C TYR A 625 -32.06 26.56 20.06
N GLY A 626 -32.68 25.78 20.96
CA GLY A 626 -34.06 25.98 21.41
C GLY A 626 -35.13 25.86 20.31
N ILE A 627 -34.76 25.43 19.10
CA ILE A 627 -35.69 25.27 17.96
C ILE A 627 -36.62 24.08 18.19
N GLY A 628 -36.09 23.00 18.78
CA GLY A 628 -36.90 21.83 19.17
C GLY A 628 -38.05 22.23 20.10
N ASP A 629 -37.72 22.97 21.16
CA ASP A 629 -38.71 23.50 22.12
C ASP A 629 -39.71 24.45 21.46
N ALA A 630 -39.24 25.34 20.57
CA ALA A 630 -40.09 26.28 19.86
C ALA A 630 -41.07 25.63 18.88
N LEU A 631 -40.68 24.50 18.28
CA LEU A 631 -41.51 23.72 17.34
C LEU A 631 -42.29 22.58 18.01
N GLY A 632 -42.03 22.31 19.30
CA GLY A 632 -42.59 21.17 20.02
C GLY A 632 -42.10 19.83 19.46
N ILE A 633 -40.88 19.79 18.91
CA ILE A 633 -40.24 18.59 18.36
C ILE A 633 -39.04 18.26 19.25
N ASP A 634 -39.07 17.10 19.87
CA ASP A 634 -37.89 16.55 20.53
C ASP A 634 -36.92 16.00 19.46
N ILE A 635 -35.93 16.84 19.13
CA ILE A 635 -34.92 16.53 18.10
C ILE A 635 -34.03 15.37 18.57
N VAL A 636 -33.77 15.26 19.88
CA VAL A 636 -32.93 14.21 20.45
C VAL A 636 -33.63 12.84 20.34
N SER A 637 -34.93 12.79 20.61
CA SER A 637 -35.71 11.56 20.41
C SER A 637 -35.88 11.18 18.92
N LEU A 638 -35.98 12.18 18.03
CA LEU A 638 -36.15 11.93 16.59
C LEU A 638 -34.85 11.47 15.92
N LEU A 639 -33.74 12.14 16.24
CA LEU A 639 -32.42 11.85 15.70
C LEU A 639 -31.38 11.88 16.84
N PRO A 640 -31.31 10.78 17.63
CA PRO A 640 -30.33 10.64 18.71
C PRO A 640 -28.90 10.76 18.21
N PHE A 641 -27.98 11.11 19.11
CA PHE A 641 -26.56 11.22 18.80
C PHE A 641 -26.00 9.97 18.09
N SER A 642 -26.33 8.77 18.58
CA SER A 642 -25.85 7.50 18.03
C SER A 642 -26.30 7.27 16.57
N VAL A 643 -27.54 7.64 16.23
CA VAL A 643 -28.07 7.55 14.87
C VAL A 643 -27.43 8.60 13.97
N GLY A 644 -27.34 9.85 14.46
CA GLY A 644 -26.66 10.93 13.73
C GLY A 644 -25.21 10.56 13.41
N ARG A 645 -24.48 10.00 14.37
CA ARG A 645 -23.09 9.56 14.18
C ARG A 645 -22.99 8.43 13.17
N THR A 646 -23.86 7.43 13.29
CA THR A 646 -23.96 6.33 12.32
C THR A 646 -24.14 6.88 10.91
N TRP A 647 -25.08 7.81 10.69
CA TRP A 647 -25.32 8.41 9.39
C TRP A 647 -24.13 9.24 8.92
N HIS A 648 -23.51 10.04 9.80
CA HIS A 648 -22.37 10.88 9.46
C HIS A 648 -21.17 10.07 8.93
N ILE A 649 -20.81 8.99 9.64
CA ILE A 649 -19.67 8.13 9.28
C ILE A 649 -19.97 7.34 8.01
N ASN A 650 -21.14 6.70 7.93
CA ASN A 650 -21.51 5.93 6.74
C ASN A 650 -21.65 6.82 5.50
N LEU A 651 -22.22 8.04 5.64
CA LEU A 651 -22.28 8.97 4.53
C LEU A 651 -20.89 9.38 4.06
N ALA A 652 -19.95 9.61 4.98
CA ALA A 652 -18.56 9.97 4.63
C ALA A 652 -17.92 8.91 3.73
N ILE A 653 -18.08 7.63 4.08
CA ILE A 653 -17.68 6.47 3.26
C ILE A 653 -18.42 6.48 1.91
N LEU A 654 -19.75 6.62 1.92
CA LEU A 654 -20.59 6.41 0.75
C LEU A 654 -20.40 7.48 -0.34
N TRP A 655 -20.29 8.76 0.01
CA TRP A 655 -20.16 9.81 -1.01
C TRP A 655 -18.77 9.81 -1.66
N ILE A 656 -17.72 9.54 -0.88
CA ILE A 656 -16.35 9.36 -1.38
C ILE A 656 -16.33 8.17 -2.35
N THR A 657 -16.86 7.02 -1.90
CA THR A 657 -17.00 5.82 -2.73
C THR A 657 -17.81 6.07 -3.99
N ALA A 658 -18.92 6.82 -3.92
CA ALA A 658 -19.73 7.12 -5.09
C ALA A 658 -18.97 7.90 -6.18
N LEU A 659 -18.09 8.83 -5.80
CA LEU A 659 -17.23 9.55 -6.75
C LEU A 659 -16.13 8.65 -7.34
N TRP A 660 -15.58 7.73 -6.54
CA TRP A 660 -14.65 6.71 -7.04
C TRP A 660 -15.30 5.77 -8.05
N LEU A 661 -16.49 5.29 -7.72
CA LEU A 661 -17.30 4.45 -8.60
C LEU A 661 -17.63 5.19 -9.90
N ALA A 662 -17.92 6.49 -9.83
CA ALA A 662 -18.10 7.35 -11.00
C ALA A 662 -16.85 7.36 -11.88
N GLY A 663 -15.67 7.62 -11.29
CA GLY A 663 -14.39 7.64 -12.01
C GLY A 663 -14.09 6.33 -12.72
N GLY A 664 -14.17 5.19 -12.04
CA GLY A 664 -13.87 3.90 -12.66
C GLY A 664 -14.82 3.52 -13.79
N LEU A 665 -16.08 4.00 -13.77
CA LEU A 665 -17.02 3.82 -14.87
C LEU A 665 -16.82 4.83 -16.00
N PHE A 666 -16.26 6.00 -15.70
CA PHE A 666 -16.09 7.12 -16.63
C PHE A 666 -14.78 7.04 -17.42
N LEU A 667 -13.67 6.78 -16.74
CA LEU A 667 -12.31 6.84 -17.30
C LEU A 667 -12.06 5.88 -18.48
N PRO A 668 -12.54 4.63 -18.48
CA PRO A 668 -12.31 3.72 -19.61
C PRO A 668 -12.85 4.28 -20.94
N GLY A 669 -13.94 5.04 -20.91
CA GLY A 669 -14.53 5.66 -22.11
C GLY A 669 -13.67 6.78 -22.72
N LEU A 670 -12.63 7.26 -22.03
CA LEU A 670 -11.67 8.22 -22.62
C LEU A 670 -10.72 7.55 -23.62
N PHE A 671 -10.63 6.22 -23.58
CA PHE A 671 -9.74 5.43 -24.43
C PHE A 671 -10.49 4.62 -25.49
N THR A 672 -11.83 4.74 -25.56
CA THR A 672 -12.65 4.02 -26.54
C THR A 672 -13.91 4.79 -26.92
N ASP A 673 -14.24 4.81 -28.22
CA ASP A 673 -15.41 5.51 -28.74
C ASP A 673 -16.72 4.71 -28.63
N SER A 674 -16.71 3.53 -27.99
CA SER A 674 -17.86 2.63 -27.99
C SER A 674 -18.11 1.94 -26.64
N ASP A 675 -19.37 1.93 -26.23
CA ASP A 675 -19.80 1.22 -25.02
C ASP A 675 -20.16 -0.25 -25.32
N PRO A 676 -19.90 -1.17 -24.37
CA PRO A 676 -20.51 -2.49 -24.38
C PRO A 676 -22.06 -2.42 -24.34
N PRO A 677 -22.79 -3.40 -24.92
CA PRO A 677 -24.25 -3.38 -24.88
C PRO A 677 -24.80 -3.36 -23.44
N LEU A 678 -25.87 -2.60 -23.21
CA LEU A 678 -26.52 -2.39 -21.90
C LEU A 678 -25.66 -1.70 -20.81
N GLN A 679 -24.44 -1.24 -21.12
CA GLN A 679 -23.53 -0.68 -20.12
C GLN A 679 -24.08 0.57 -19.42
N ALA A 680 -24.63 1.53 -20.18
CA ALA A 680 -25.23 2.74 -19.62
C ALA A 680 -26.46 2.45 -18.74
N ALA A 681 -27.31 1.50 -19.16
CA ALA A 681 -28.48 1.08 -18.40
C ALA A 681 -28.10 0.38 -17.10
N ALA A 682 -27.09 -0.50 -17.13
CA ALA A 682 -26.56 -1.17 -15.95
C ALA A 682 -25.88 -0.18 -14.99
N THR A 683 -25.17 0.82 -15.52
CA THR A 683 -24.57 1.91 -14.75
C THR A 683 -25.63 2.72 -14.00
N ALA A 684 -26.68 3.16 -14.70
CA ALA A 684 -27.79 3.86 -14.06
C ALA A 684 -28.56 2.97 -13.06
N GLY A 685 -28.73 1.69 -13.37
CA GLY A 685 -29.35 0.71 -12.47
C GLY A 685 -28.56 0.49 -11.19
N LEU A 686 -27.24 0.40 -11.29
CA LEU A 686 -26.33 0.28 -10.14
C LEU A 686 -26.47 1.48 -9.21
N LEU A 687 -26.49 2.72 -9.74
CA LEU A 687 -26.72 3.92 -8.94
C LEU A 687 -28.04 3.83 -8.16
N GLY A 688 -29.12 3.41 -8.82
CA GLY A 688 -30.43 3.22 -8.19
C GLY A 688 -30.40 2.18 -7.06
N VAL A 689 -29.71 1.05 -7.26
CA VAL A 689 -29.54 0.01 -6.23
C VAL A 689 -28.74 0.53 -5.04
N LEU A 690 -27.64 1.26 -5.27
CA LEU A 690 -26.82 1.81 -4.19
C LEU A 690 -27.60 2.85 -3.36
N VAL A 691 -28.35 3.73 -4.01
CA VAL A 691 -29.21 4.72 -3.33
C VAL A 691 -30.31 4.03 -2.51
N ALA A 692 -31.03 3.06 -3.11
CA ALA A 692 -32.08 2.32 -2.41
C ALA A 692 -31.53 1.54 -1.20
N THR A 693 -30.36 0.92 -1.36
CA THR A 693 -29.66 0.19 -0.30
C THR A 693 -29.25 1.14 0.83
N THR A 694 -28.72 2.32 0.51
CA THR A 694 -28.33 3.34 1.50
C THR A 694 -29.52 3.83 2.30
N ILE A 695 -30.63 4.17 1.64
CA ILE A 695 -31.86 4.62 2.31
C ILE A 695 -32.41 3.52 3.22
N GLY A 696 -32.45 2.29 2.73
CA GLY A 696 -32.89 1.13 3.51
C GLY A 696 -32.02 0.88 4.74
N ALA A 697 -30.70 1.00 4.58
CA ALA A 697 -29.74 0.84 5.67
C ALA A 697 -29.94 1.87 6.79
N PHE A 698 -30.07 3.16 6.43
CA PHE A 698 -30.28 4.23 7.40
C PHE A 698 -31.65 4.17 8.06
N ALA A 699 -32.70 3.82 7.31
CA ALA A 699 -34.01 3.55 7.88
C ALA A 699 -33.96 2.37 8.85
N GLY A 700 -33.21 1.32 8.53
CA GLY A 700 -32.98 0.17 9.40
C GLY A 700 -32.37 0.56 10.75
N VAL A 701 -31.26 1.29 10.73
CA VAL A 701 -30.62 1.81 11.95
C VAL A 701 -31.58 2.68 12.76
N TRP A 702 -32.31 3.58 12.09
CA TRP A 702 -33.29 4.43 12.77
C TRP A 702 -34.41 3.62 13.42
N PHE A 703 -35.02 2.65 12.72
CA PHE A 703 -36.02 1.77 13.31
C PHE A 703 -35.46 0.97 14.50
N SER A 704 -34.19 0.57 14.45
CA SER A 704 -33.52 -0.06 15.60
C SER A 704 -33.48 0.86 16.81
N SER A 705 -33.11 2.13 16.63
CA SER A 705 -33.08 3.12 17.71
C SER A 705 -34.46 3.48 18.28
N GLN A 706 -35.54 3.21 17.53
CA GLN A 706 -36.92 3.47 17.95
C GLN A 706 -37.57 2.21 18.58
N GLY A 707 -36.80 1.18 18.90
CA GLY A 707 -37.31 -0.06 19.51
C GLY A 707 -38.21 -0.89 18.58
N ALA A 708 -38.09 -0.75 17.26
CA ALA A 708 -38.96 -1.45 16.31
C ALA A 708 -38.63 -2.94 16.14
N PHE A 709 -37.44 -3.37 16.57
CA PHE A 709 -37.02 -4.76 16.58
C PHE A 709 -37.07 -5.31 18.01
N ALA A 710 -37.39 -6.60 18.13
CA ALA A 710 -37.37 -7.28 19.42
C ALA A 710 -35.94 -7.35 19.99
N SER A 711 -35.85 -7.52 21.31
CA SER A 711 -34.59 -7.60 22.05
C SER A 711 -33.70 -8.75 21.51
N PRO A 712 -32.35 -8.64 21.64
CA PRO A 712 -31.43 -9.62 21.08
C PRO A 712 -31.56 -11.06 21.60
N ASP A 713 -32.25 -11.28 22.72
CA ASP A 713 -32.60 -12.60 23.25
C ASP A 713 -33.84 -13.23 22.57
N GLU A 714 -34.68 -12.42 21.93
CA GLU A 714 -35.90 -12.87 21.26
C GLU A 714 -35.73 -13.02 19.74
N SER A 715 -34.89 -12.17 19.12
CA SER A 715 -34.78 -12.11 17.67
C SER A 715 -33.41 -11.65 17.18
N GLU A 716 -33.01 -12.12 16.00
CA GLU A 716 -31.82 -11.68 15.27
C GLU A 716 -32.18 -10.63 14.17
N LEU A 717 -33.43 -10.15 14.14
CA LEU A 717 -33.88 -9.18 13.12
C LEU A 717 -33.17 -7.82 13.24
N TRP A 718 -32.83 -7.40 14.46
CA TRP A 718 -32.04 -6.18 14.71
C TRP A 718 -30.71 -6.23 13.96
N TRP A 719 -30.03 -7.39 13.98
CA TRP A 719 -28.75 -7.60 13.30
C TRP A 719 -28.88 -7.62 11.77
N TRP A 720 -29.94 -8.23 11.23
CA TRP A 720 -30.13 -8.36 9.78
C TRP A 720 -30.61 -7.07 9.11
N LEU A 721 -31.57 -6.37 9.72
CA LEU A 721 -32.27 -5.25 9.11
C LEU A 721 -32.00 -3.92 9.80
N GLY A 722 -31.67 -3.94 11.09
CA GLY A 722 -31.46 -2.77 11.93
C GLY A 722 -30.01 -2.31 11.96
N SER A 723 -29.42 -2.35 13.15
CA SER A 723 -28.05 -1.91 13.42
C SER A 723 -27.18 -3.08 13.87
N GLU A 724 -25.99 -3.25 13.30
CA GLU A 724 -24.96 -4.15 13.81
C GLU A 724 -24.07 -3.47 14.88
N GLY A 725 -24.22 -2.16 15.08
CA GLY A 725 -23.67 -1.45 16.24
C GLY A 725 -22.15 -1.32 16.30
N LEU A 726 -21.46 -1.60 15.19
CA LEU A 726 -20.01 -1.44 15.08
C LEU A 726 -19.70 -0.21 14.25
N GLU A 727 -18.89 0.69 14.80
CA GLU A 727 -18.45 1.89 14.09
C GLU A 727 -17.90 1.56 12.68
N TYR A 728 -18.29 2.35 11.68
CA TYR A 728 -18.05 2.19 10.23
C TYR A 728 -18.83 1.05 9.55
N LEU A 729 -19.33 0.06 10.31
CA LEU A 729 -20.05 -1.13 9.81
C LEU A 729 -21.40 -1.33 10.49
N GLU A 730 -22.05 -0.22 10.84
CA GLU A 730 -23.24 -0.15 11.70
C GLU A 730 -24.48 -0.71 11.03
N VAL A 731 -24.54 -0.69 9.69
CA VAL A 731 -25.76 -1.07 8.99
C VAL A 731 -26.00 -2.57 9.07
N GLY A 732 -27.27 -2.96 9.18
CA GLY A 732 -27.66 -4.37 9.27
C GLY A 732 -27.12 -5.26 8.15
N ARG A 733 -26.97 -6.54 8.45
CA ARG A 733 -26.28 -7.53 7.60
C ARG A 733 -26.81 -7.61 6.17
N LEU A 734 -28.12 -7.50 5.96
CA LEU A 734 -28.73 -7.52 4.63
C LEU A 734 -28.19 -6.38 3.76
N TRP A 735 -28.10 -5.18 4.33
CA TRP A 735 -27.65 -3.99 3.62
C TRP A 735 -26.17 -4.09 3.25
N LYS A 736 -25.33 -4.66 4.13
CA LYS A 736 -23.92 -4.96 3.81
C LYS A 736 -23.81 -5.95 2.66
N VAL A 737 -24.62 -7.02 2.63
CA VAL A 737 -24.63 -7.96 1.50
C VAL A 737 -25.04 -7.26 0.19
N LEU A 738 -26.03 -6.38 0.21
CA LEU A 738 -26.45 -5.62 -0.97
C LEU A 738 -25.37 -4.63 -1.45
N LEU A 739 -24.64 -3.98 -0.53
CA LEU A 739 -23.48 -3.15 -0.86
C LEU A 739 -22.36 -3.97 -1.50
N LEU A 740 -22.05 -5.15 -0.96
CA LEU A 740 -21.06 -6.07 -1.53
C LEU A 740 -21.45 -6.49 -2.95
N VAL A 741 -22.72 -6.84 -3.18
CA VAL A 741 -23.25 -7.13 -4.52
C VAL A 741 -23.10 -5.91 -5.44
N GLY A 742 -23.32 -4.70 -4.92
CA GLY A 742 -23.08 -3.45 -5.63
C GLY A 742 -21.62 -3.29 -6.07
N PHE A 743 -20.66 -3.51 -5.18
CA PHE A 743 -19.22 -3.41 -5.49
C PHE A 743 -18.74 -4.49 -6.48
N VAL A 744 -19.21 -5.73 -6.32
CA VAL A 744 -18.92 -6.81 -7.28
C VAL A 744 -19.51 -6.49 -8.66
N SER A 745 -20.75 -5.99 -8.69
CA SER A 745 -21.41 -5.58 -9.95
C SER A 745 -20.67 -4.44 -10.61
N TRP A 746 -20.26 -3.43 -9.85
CA TRP A 746 -19.44 -2.31 -10.32
C TRP A 746 -18.12 -2.81 -10.94
N THR A 747 -17.40 -3.67 -10.22
CA THR A 747 -16.13 -4.24 -10.71
C THR A 747 -16.33 -4.96 -12.04
N GLY A 748 -17.42 -5.73 -12.16
CA GLY A 748 -17.81 -6.39 -13.41
C GLY A 748 -18.11 -5.42 -14.54
N LEU A 749 -18.74 -4.27 -14.26
CA LEU A 749 -19.01 -3.23 -15.24
C LEU A 749 -17.73 -2.54 -15.71
N VAL A 750 -16.84 -2.15 -14.80
CA VAL A 750 -15.54 -1.54 -15.17
C VAL A 750 -14.73 -2.51 -16.02
N LEU A 751 -14.61 -3.77 -15.59
CA LEU A 751 -13.88 -4.81 -16.34
C LEU A 751 -14.45 -5.01 -17.75
N ARG A 752 -15.76 -4.89 -17.92
CA ARG A 752 -16.43 -5.02 -19.22
C ARG A 752 -16.09 -3.86 -20.16
N SER A 753 -15.93 -2.64 -19.65
CA SER A 753 -15.46 -1.50 -20.43
C SER A 753 -13.96 -1.63 -20.75
N VAL A 754 -13.15 -1.96 -19.74
CA VAL A 754 -11.69 -2.09 -19.87
C VAL A 754 -11.30 -3.20 -20.86
N ARG A 755 -12.03 -4.32 -20.92
CA ARG A 755 -11.81 -5.37 -21.95
C ARG A 755 -12.05 -4.93 -23.39
N ARG A 756 -12.57 -3.72 -23.63
CA ARG A 756 -12.67 -3.12 -24.97
C ARG A 756 -11.46 -2.30 -25.35
N MET A 757 -10.61 -1.95 -24.38
CA MET A 757 -9.35 -1.28 -24.61
C MET A 757 -8.32 -2.29 -25.13
N ASP A 758 -7.47 -1.86 -26.07
CA ASP A 758 -6.37 -2.67 -26.59
C ASP A 758 -5.16 -2.56 -25.64
N GLU A 759 -5.28 -3.20 -24.47
CA GLU A 759 -4.21 -3.25 -23.46
C GLU A 759 -4.03 -4.66 -22.88
N PRO A 760 -2.80 -5.04 -22.49
CA PRO A 760 -2.56 -6.31 -21.82
C PRO A 760 -3.25 -6.33 -20.43
N PRO A 761 -3.43 -7.51 -19.81
CA PRO A 761 -3.95 -7.62 -18.44
C PRO A 761 -3.13 -6.90 -17.37
N THR A 762 -1.87 -6.54 -17.67
CA THR A 762 -1.01 -5.73 -16.81
C THR A 762 -1.08 -4.23 -17.14
N GLY A 763 -1.95 -3.84 -18.07
CA GLY A 763 -2.17 -2.46 -18.47
C GLY A 763 -2.89 -1.65 -17.39
N LEU A 764 -2.86 -0.34 -17.54
CA LEU A 764 -3.34 0.62 -16.54
C LEU A 764 -4.85 0.51 -16.27
N GLY A 765 -5.68 0.23 -17.30
CA GLY A 765 -7.11 0.05 -17.11
C GLY A 765 -7.46 -1.25 -16.35
N HIS A 766 -6.73 -2.34 -16.62
CA HIS A 766 -6.86 -3.59 -15.89
C HIS A 766 -6.36 -3.44 -14.45
N PHE A 767 -5.22 -2.76 -14.24
CA PHE A 767 -4.73 -2.43 -12.92
C PHE A 767 -5.76 -1.62 -12.12
N MET A 768 -6.35 -0.58 -12.70
CA MET A 768 -7.45 0.19 -12.09
C MET A 768 -8.65 -0.71 -11.74
N THR A 769 -8.96 -1.70 -12.57
CA THR A 769 -10.03 -2.67 -12.29
C THR A 769 -9.68 -3.59 -11.12
N TYR A 770 -8.43 -4.06 -11.02
CA TYR A 770 -7.99 -4.91 -9.91
C TYR A 770 -7.89 -4.12 -8.60
N ALA A 771 -7.30 -2.93 -8.64
CA ALA A 771 -7.23 -2.01 -7.52
C ALA A 771 -8.63 -1.64 -7.03
N GLY A 772 -9.51 -1.18 -7.93
CA GLY A 772 -10.90 -0.87 -7.57
C GLY A 772 -11.69 -2.10 -7.12
N GLY A 773 -11.48 -3.27 -7.76
CA GLY A 773 -12.16 -4.52 -7.42
C GLY A 773 -11.77 -5.07 -6.05
N SER A 774 -10.57 -4.72 -5.56
CA SER A 774 -10.14 -5.08 -4.21
C SER A 774 -11.00 -4.45 -3.10
N ILE A 775 -11.76 -3.38 -3.40
CA ILE A 775 -12.82 -2.83 -2.52
C ILE A 775 -13.81 -3.94 -2.14
N ALA A 776 -14.30 -4.70 -3.12
CA ALA A 776 -15.25 -5.76 -2.88
C ALA A 776 -14.62 -6.90 -2.06
N LEU A 777 -13.34 -7.21 -2.31
CA LEU A 777 -12.61 -8.26 -1.60
C LEU A 777 -12.41 -7.90 -0.12
N MET A 778 -11.94 -6.68 0.18
CA MET A 778 -11.73 -6.23 1.56
C MET A 778 -13.06 -6.07 2.29
N PHE A 779 -14.10 -5.53 1.63
CA PHE A 779 -15.43 -5.42 2.23
C PHE A 779 -16.04 -6.78 2.57
N ALA A 780 -15.66 -7.86 1.87
CA ALA A 780 -16.09 -9.22 2.22
C ALA A 780 -15.60 -9.68 3.60
N ALA A 781 -14.52 -9.09 4.15
CA ALA A 781 -14.07 -9.36 5.52
C ALA A 781 -15.13 -8.99 6.56
N SER A 782 -16.03 -8.06 6.26
CA SER A 782 -17.18 -7.75 7.11
C SER A 782 -18.09 -8.96 7.36
N MET A 783 -18.02 -10.00 6.51
CA MET A 783 -18.78 -11.26 6.61
C MET A 783 -18.15 -12.31 7.51
N LEU A 784 -16.96 -12.07 8.06
CA LEU A 784 -16.17 -13.07 8.80
C LEU A 784 -16.41 -13.05 10.32
N TYR A 785 -17.32 -12.20 10.80
CA TYR A 785 -17.72 -12.13 12.20
C TYR A 785 -19.24 -12.01 12.35
N THR A 786 -19.72 -12.41 13.52
CA THR A 786 -21.13 -12.36 13.94
C THR A 786 -21.24 -11.71 15.32
N PRO A 787 -22.45 -11.36 15.81
CA PRO A 787 -22.63 -10.85 17.16
C PRO A 787 -22.05 -11.77 18.26
N GLU A 788 -22.01 -13.08 18.04
CA GLU A 788 -21.44 -14.09 18.95
C GLU A 788 -19.90 -14.14 19.00
N THR A 789 -19.24 -13.54 18.02
CA THR A 789 -17.77 -13.57 17.95
C THR A 789 -17.17 -12.80 19.15
N ASN A 790 -16.03 -13.22 19.70
CA ASN A 790 -15.36 -12.45 20.76
C ASN A 790 -15.08 -11.01 20.27
N ILE A 791 -15.29 -9.98 21.11
CA ILE A 791 -15.13 -8.58 20.69
C ILE A 791 -13.72 -8.28 20.15
N ALA A 792 -12.66 -8.84 20.74
CA ALA A 792 -11.28 -8.65 20.26
C ALA A 792 -11.10 -9.17 18.82
N VAL A 793 -11.74 -10.31 18.49
CA VAL A 793 -11.71 -10.90 17.15
C VAL A 793 -12.65 -10.16 16.19
N THR A 794 -13.78 -9.62 16.68
CA THR A 794 -14.63 -8.71 15.92
C THR A 794 -13.84 -7.46 15.51
N GLU A 795 -13.07 -6.86 16.43
CA GLU A 795 -12.21 -5.70 16.16
C GLU A 795 -11.15 -6.01 15.10
N PHE A 796 -10.50 -7.17 15.17
CA PHE A 796 -9.56 -7.61 14.13
C PHE A 796 -10.18 -7.54 12.72
N TRP A 797 -11.34 -8.16 12.52
CA TRP A 797 -12.01 -8.15 11.21
C TRP A 797 -12.63 -6.81 10.84
N ARG A 798 -13.04 -6.00 11.82
CA ARG A 798 -13.56 -4.65 11.59
C ARG A 798 -12.48 -3.78 10.94
N TRP A 799 -11.26 -3.79 11.46
CA TRP A 799 -10.16 -2.98 10.93
C TRP A 799 -9.63 -3.45 9.57
N TRP A 800 -9.81 -4.71 9.19
CA TRP A 800 -9.62 -5.12 7.79
C TRP A 800 -10.53 -4.37 6.82
N VAL A 801 -11.75 -4.01 7.24
CA VAL A 801 -12.68 -3.27 6.38
C VAL A 801 -12.51 -1.77 6.53
N VAL A 802 -12.03 -1.27 7.66
CA VAL A 802 -11.84 0.17 7.87
C VAL A 802 -10.48 0.60 7.35
N HIS A 803 -9.40 0.11 7.95
CA HIS A 803 -8.03 0.52 7.63
C HIS A 803 -7.59 -0.01 6.26
N MET A 804 -7.66 -1.32 5.99
CA MET A 804 -7.15 -1.83 4.69
C MET A 804 -7.98 -1.35 3.50
N TRP A 805 -9.27 -1.04 3.70
CA TRP A 805 -10.11 -0.49 2.64
C TRP A 805 -9.83 1.00 2.38
N VAL A 806 -9.76 1.82 3.44
CA VAL A 806 -9.53 3.27 3.32
C VAL A 806 -8.06 3.56 2.99
N GLU A 807 -7.12 3.00 3.74
CA GLU A 807 -5.70 3.33 3.63
C GLU A 807 -4.98 2.40 2.65
N GLY A 808 -5.36 1.12 2.56
CA GLY A 808 -4.78 0.20 1.57
C GLY A 808 -5.35 0.39 0.15
N VAL A 809 -6.67 0.22 -0.01
CA VAL A 809 -7.28 0.10 -1.35
C VAL A 809 -7.47 1.46 -2.04
N PHE A 810 -7.92 2.49 -1.33
CA PHE A 810 -8.08 3.79 -1.96
C PHE A 810 -6.74 4.36 -2.41
N GLU A 811 -5.67 4.23 -1.62
CA GLU A 811 -4.37 4.77 -2.01
C GLU A 811 -3.84 4.10 -3.31
N PHE A 812 -3.99 2.78 -3.48
CA PHE A 812 -3.68 2.12 -4.75
C PHE A 812 -4.51 2.63 -5.93
N PHE A 813 -5.82 2.82 -5.72
CA PHE A 813 -6.72 3.30 -6.77
C PHE A 813 -6.42 4.76 -7.13
N VAL A 814 -6.04 5.57 -6.16
CA VAL A 814 -5.64 6.96 -6.31
C VAL A 814 -4.41 7.07 -7.19
N THR A 815 -3.33 6.35 -6.83
CA THR A 815 -2.11 6.30 -7.62
C THR A 815 -2.41 5.88 -9.06
N ALA A 816 -3.32 4.92 -9.27
CA ALA A 816 -3.78 4.53 -10.60
C ALA A 816 -4.52 5.67 -11.33
N VAL A 817 -5.50 6.31 -10.69
CA VAL A 817 -6.35 7.35 -11.31
C VAL A 817 -5.58 8.62 -11.61
N VAL A 818 -4.72 9.09 -10.69
CA VAL A 818 -3.87 10.27 -10.90
C VAL A 818 -2.93 10.00 -12.07
N SER A 819 -2.31 8.82 -12.11
CA SER A 819 -1.46 8.41 -13.22
C SER A 819 -2.22 8.33 -14.55
N VAL A 820 -3.42 7.74 -14.58
CA VAL A 820 -4.30 7.74 -15.76
C VAL A 820 -4.59 9.17 -16.21
N ALA A 821 -4.92 10.06 -15.28
CA ALA A 821 -5.25 11.44 -15.59
C ALA A 821 -4.04 12.18 -16.17
N LEU A 822 -2.86 12.10 -15.53
CA LEU A 822 -1.63 12.75 -15.99
C LEU A 822 -1.18 12.23 -17.37
N VAL A 823 -1.25 10.92 -17.59
CA VAL A 823 -0.96 10.30 -18.90
C VAL A 823 -1.98 10.74 -19.95
N SER A 824 -3.27 10.81 -19.60
CA SER A 824 -4.32 11.27 -20.53
C SER A 824 -4.20 12.74 -20.91
N MET A 825 -3.52 13.54 -20.09
CA MET A 825 -3.22 14.96 -20.34
C MET A 825 -1.85 15.17 -20.99
N GLU A 826 -1.13 14.10 -21.37
CA GLU A 826 0.23 14.15 -21.93
C GLU A 826 1.26 14.86 -21.03
N LEU A 827 0.99 14.94 -19.70
CA LEU A 827 1.89 15.55 -18.73
C LEU A 827 2.98 14.58 -18.21
N LEU A 828 2.79 13.29 -18.46
CA LEU A 828 3.67 12.23 -17.99
C LEU A 828 3.66 11.04 -18.95
N ASP A 829 4.83 10.51 -19.27
CA ASP A 829 4.95 9.35 -20.16
C ASP A 829 4.40 8.08 -19.49
N LYS A 830 3.60 7.31 -20.24
CA LYS A 830 2.99 6.06 -19.73
C LYS A 830 4.01 5.12 -19.08
N GLY A 831 5.20 5.02 -19.64
CA GLY A 831 6.27 4.14 -19.13
C GLY A 831 6.80 4.54 -17.75
N ASP A 832 6.85 5.84 -17.46
CA ASP A 832 7.31 6.34 -16.17
C ASP A 832 6.20 6.36 -15.13
N ALA A 833 4.95 6.58 -15.56
CA ALA A 833 3.77 6.42 -14.71
C ALA A 833 3.73 5.01 -14.11
N GLU A 834 3.90 4.00 -14.96
CA GLU A 834 3.88 2.59 -14.54
C GLU A 834 5.00 2.24 -13.55
N LYS A 835 6.18 2.85 -13.64
CA LYS A 835 7.28 2.63 -12.68
C LYS A 835 6.98 3.26 -11.32
N ALA A 836 6.50 4.51 -11.32
CA ALA A 836 6.14 5.23 -10.10
C ALA A 836 5.02 4.48 -9.35
N ILE A 837 3.97 4.06 -10.08
CA ILE A 837 2.88 3.24 -9.54
C ILE A 837 3.43 1.96 -8.90
N LEU A 838 4.32 1.24 -9.60
CA LEU A 838 4.80 -0.05 -9.10
C LEU A 838 5.58 0.12 -7.78
N PHE A 839 6.38 1.16 -7.65
CA PHE A 839 7.10 1.49 -6.42
C PHE A 839 6.15 1.91 -5.30
N GLU A 840 5.21 2.82 -5.58
CA GLU A 840 4.24 3.29 -4.58
C GLU A 840 3.36 2.14 -4.08
N VAL A 841 2.82 1.34 -4.98
CA VAL A 841 2.01 0.16 -4.63
C VAL A 841 2.82 -0.83 -3.81
N PHE A 842 4.10 -1.04 -4.15
CA PHE A 842 4.97 -1.91 -3.36
C PHE A 842 5.19 -1.35 -1.95
N ALA A 843 5.46 -0.06 -1.82
CA ALA A 843 5.72 0.58 -0.54
C ALA A 843 4.47 0.62 0.36
N ILE A 844 3.31 1.02 -0.20
CA ILE A 844 2.02 1.01 0.48
C ILE A 844 1.64 -0.41 0.87
N MET A 845 1.80 -1.41 0.00
CA MET A 845 1.46 -2.79 0.33
C MET A 845 2.42 -3.41 1.35
N GLY A 846 3.70 -3.03 1.31
CA GLY A 846 4.72 -3.49 2.24
C GLY A 846 4.54 -2.96 3.65
N ALA A 847 3.90 -1.79 3.80
CA ALA A 847 3.63 -1.16 5.10
C ALA A 847 2.16 -1.29 5.52
N GLY A 848 1.23 -0.75 4.72
CA GLY A 848 -0.19 -0.59 5.01
C GLY A 848 -0.98 -1.85 5.34
N ILE A 849 -0.72 -2.98 4.66
CA ILE A 849 -1.50 -4.20 4.93
C ILE A 849 -1.21 -4.74 6.33
N VAL A 850 0.04 -4.67 6.79
CA VAL A 850 0.40 -5.18 8.12
C VAL A 850 0.25 -4.08 9.18
N GLY A 851 0.40 -2.81 8.80
CA GLY A 851 0.32 -1.66 9.70
C GLY A 851 -1.07 -1.40 10.27
N VAL A 852 -2.13 -1.99 9.71
CA VAL A 852 -3.47 -2.11 10.34
C VAL A 852 -3.41 -2.53 11.81
N SER A 853 -2.37 -3.27 12.19
CA SER A 853 -2.19 -3.75 13.55
C SER A 853 -1.90 -2.69 14.60
N HIS A 854 -1.70 -1.42 14.23
CA HIS A 854 -1.73 -0.33 15.19
C HIS A 854 -3.11 -0.13 15.87
N HIS A 855 -4.17 -0.68 15.30
CA HIS A 855 -5.50 -0.71 15.92
C HIS A 855 -5.71 -1.89 16.86
N TYR A 856 -4.73 -2.80 16.97
CA TYR A 856 -4.85 -4.04 17.74
C TYR A 856 -4.24 -3.94 19.14
N TRP A 857 -3.50 -2.87 19.43
CA TRP A 857 -2.68 -2.75 20.64
C TRP A 857 -3.49 -2.88 21.93
N TRP A 858 -4.71 -2.34 21.98
CA TRP A 858 -5.45 -2.21 23.26
C TRP A 858 -6.74 -3.01 23.32
N VAL A 859 -7.09 -3.72 22.24
CA VAL A 859 -8.42 -4.34 22.06
C VAL A 859 -8.50 -5.79 22.53
N GLY A 860 -7.51 -6.26 23.29
CA GLY A 860 -7.45 -7.64 23.79
C GLY A 860 -6.77 -8.64 22.84
N LEU A 861 -6.17 -8.16 21.75
CA LEU A 861 -5.40 -8.99 20.82
C LEU A 861 -3.98 -9.25 21.36
N PRO A 862 -3.29 -10.30 20.87
CA PRO A 862 -1.99 -10.70 21.40
C PRO A 862 -0.95 -9.59 21.35
N ASP A 863 -0.11 -9.53 22.38
CA ASP A 863 0.97 -8.56 22.59
C ASP A 863 1.93 -8.43 21.40
N ILE A 864 2.12 -9.49 20.61
CA ILE A 864 2.88 -9.49 19.33
C ILE A 864 2.39 -8.41 18.33
N TRP A 865 1.18 -7.89 18.45
CA TRP A 865 0.70 -6.82 17.58
C TRP A 865 1.27 -5.45 17.94
N VAL A 866 1.73 -5.22 19.17
CA VAL A 866 2.46 -3.99 19.53
C VAL A 866 3.72 -3.80 18.67
N PRO A 867 4.68 -4.74 18.62
CA PRO A 867 5.87 -4.60 17.78
C PRO A 867 5.56 -4.55 16.28
N ILE A 868 4.66 -5.42 15.81
CA ILE A 868 4.30 -5.51 14.38
C ILE A 868 3.61 -4.21 13.95
N GLY A 869 2.55 -3.80 14.65
CA GLY A 869 1.82 -2.58 14.36
C GLY A 869 2.75 -1.39 14.35
N THR A 870 3.54 -1.22 15.41
CA THR A 870 4.48 -0.10 15.52
C THR A 870 5.45 -0.03 14.34
N THR A 871 5.98 -1.18 13.91
CA THR A 871 6.97 -1.23 12.81
C THR A 871 6.34 -0.83 11.49
N PHE A 872 5.24 -1.48 11.11
CA PHE A 872 4.68 -1.34 9.78
C PHE A 872 3.91 -0.02 9.63
N SER A 873 3.16 0.43 10.63
CA SER A 873 2.48 1.72 10.59
C SER A 873 3.45 2.92 10.64
N THR A 874 4.62 2.76 11.25
CA THR A 874 5.68 3.78 11.16
C THR A 874 6.23 3.91 9.74
N LEU A 875 6.38 2.78 9.05
CA LEU A 875 6.89 2.76 7.68
C LEU A 875 5.89 3.33 6.67
N GLU A 876 4.59 3.35 6.98
CA GLU A 876 3.56 4.01 6.16
C GLU A 876 3.80 5.52 6.01
N PHE A 877 4.49 6.15 6.95
CA PHE A 877 4.84 7.58 6.83
C PHE A 877 5.79 7.86 5.66
N VAL A 878 6.59 6.86 5.25
CA VAL A 878 7.62 7.03 4.22
C VAL A 878 7.01 7.32 2.85
N PRO A 879 6.04 6.53 2.33
CA PRO A 879 5.27 6.88 1.13
C PRO A 879 4.64 8.28 1.16
N LEU A 880 4.08 8.70 2.30
CA LEU A 880 3.39 10.00 2.44
C LEU A 880 4.33 11.19 2.21
N LEU A 881 5.61 11.07 2.58
CA LEU A 881 6.63 12.07 2.26
C LEU A 881 6.86 12.22 0.76
N PHE A 882 6.85 11.11 0.01
CA PHE A 882 7.03 11.13 -1.44
C PHE A 882 5.81 11.73 -2.15
N ILE A 883 4.60 11.38 -1.72
CA ILE A 883 3.37 11.97 -2.25
C ILE A 883 3.38 13.49 -2.07
N LEU A 884 3.83 13.98 -0.91
CA LEU A 884 4.00 15.43 -0.68
C LEU A 884 5.05 16.01 -1.65
N TYR A 885 6.23 15.38 -1.76
CA TYR A 885 7.29 15.86 -2.63
C TYR A 885 6.83 15.96 -4.10
N GLN A 886 6.18 14.91 -4.62
CA GLN A 886 5.64 14.87 -5.97
C GLN A 886 4.61 15.99 -6.21
N SER A 887 3.75 16.27 -5.21
CA SER A 887 2.74 17.33 -5.34
C SER A 887 3.32 18.73 -5.58
N PHE A 888 4.56 19.00 -5.15
CA PHE A 888 5.26 20.25 -5.48
C PHE A 888 5.69 20.31 -6.95
N GLY A 889 6.08 19.17 -7.53
CA GLY A 889 6.35 19.02 -8.95
C GLY A 889 5.08 19.24 -9.78
N GLU A 890 3.98 18.58 -9.39
CA GLU A 890 2.66 18.76 -10.01
C GLU A 890 2.17 20.22 -9.95
N TYR A 891 2.35 20.89 -8.80
CA TYR A 891 2.03 22.30 -8.65
C TYR A 891 2.89 23.19 -9.56
N SER A 892 4.17 22.87 -9.71
CA SER A 892 5.08 23.60 -10.59
C SER A 892 4.69 23.44 -12.06
N ALA A 893 4.33 22.22 -12.48
CA ALA A 893 3.78 21.94 -13.80
C ALA A 893 2.46 22.68 -14.05
N LEU A 894 1.52 22.64 -13.09
CA LEU A 894 0.27 23.38 -13.15
C LEU A 894 0.51 24.89 -13.37
N LYS A 895 1.45 25.46 -12.61
CA LYS A 895 1.80 26.87 -12.71
C LYS A 895 2.42 27.21 -14.07
N ALA A 896 3.18 26.28 -14.67
CA ALA A 896 3.77 26.45 -15.98
C ALA A 896 2.72 26.47 -17.11
N GLN A 897 1.65 25.67 -17.02
CA GLN A 897 0.57 25.65 -18.02
C GLN A 897 -0.27 26.95 -18.07
N GLY A 898 -0.30 27.71 -16.98
CA GLY A 898 -1.00 29.00 -16.89
C GLY A 898 -2.53 28.90 -16.74
N GLU A 899 -3.22 30.06 -16.74
CA GLU A 899 -4.67 30.13 -16.45
C GLU A 899 -5.57 29.53 -17.53
N SER A 900 -5.04 29.30 -18.74
CA SER A 900 -5.76 28.66 -19.85
C SER A 900 -5.92 27.14 -19.69
N PHE A 901 -5.25 26.53 -18.71
CA PHE A 901 -5.30 25.09 -18.50
C PHE A 901 -6.69 24.61 -18.05
N PRO A 902 -7.40 23.79 -18.86
CA PRO A 902 -8.79 23.43 -18.60
C PRO A 902 -8.99 22.59 -17.34
N TYR A 903 -7.95 21.90 -16.85
CA TYR A 903 -8.02 21.01 -15.68
C TYR A 903 -7.36 21.59 -14.42
N THR A 904 -7.18 22.92 -14.36
CA THR A 904 -6.60 23.61 -13.19
C THR A 904 -7.29 23.24 -11.87
N LEU A 905 -8.63 23.21 -11.85
CA LEU A 905 -9.38 22.95 -10.62
C LEU A 905 -9.29 21.49 -10.16
N PRO A 906 -9.51 20.47 -11.02
CA PRO A 906 -9.24 19.08 -10.65
C PRO A 906 -7.84 18.87 -10.06
N LEU A 907 -6.80 19.43 -10.69
CA LEU A 907 -5.42 19.28 -10.22
C LEU A 907 -5.18 20.01 -8.89
N LEU A 908 -5.82 21.17 -8.67
CA LEU A 908 -5.76 21.86 -7.39
C LEU A 908 -6.35 21.05 -6.24
N PHE A 909 -7.45 20.31 -6.48
CA PHE A 909 -8.00 19.37 -5.49
C PHE A 909 -7.05 18.21 -5.20
N ILE A 910 -6.39 17.65 -6.23
CA ILE A 910 -5.38 16.58 -6.07
C ILE A 910 -4.21 17.07 -5.22
N ILE A 911 -3.63 18.24 -5.54
CA ILE A 911 -2.53 18.84 -4.77
C ILE A 911 -2.97 19.12 -3.33
N GLY A 912 -4.18 19.66 -3.14
CA GLY A 912 -4.75 19.88 -1.80
C GLY A 912 -4.88 18.59 -1.01
N SER A 913 -5.33 17.52 -1.67
CA SER A 913 -5.36 16.17 -1.08
C SER A 913 -3.98 15.70 -0.66
N SER A 914 -2.95 15.82 -1.49
CA SER A 914 -1.58 15.39 -1.16
C SER A 914 -1.03 16.11 0.07
N VAL A 915 -1.30 17.42 0.20
CA VAL A 915 -0.91 18.21 1.39
C VAL A 915 -1.62 17.70 2.63
N TRP A 916 -2.93 17.44 2.56
CA TRP A 916 -3.68 16.90 3.70
C TRP A 916 -3.39 15.43 3.99
N ASN A 917 -3.00 14.64 3.00
CA ASN A 917 -2.54 13.28 3.22
C ASN A 917 -1.27 13.29 4.08
N PHE A 918 -0.34 14.20 3.78
CA PHE A 918 0.83 14.41 4.63
C PHE A 918 0.48 14.98 6.01
N VAL A 919 -0.36 16.02 6.10
CA VAL A 919 -0.67 16.66 7.40
C VAL A 919 -1.57 15.77 8.27
N GLY A 920 -2.69 15.31 7.72
CA GLY A 920 -3.68 14.49 8.41
C GLY A 920 -3.20 13.05 8.59
N GLY A 921 -2.93 12.35 7.49
CA GLY A 921 -2.45 10.96 7.51
C GLY A 921 -1.04 10.85 8.10
N GLY A 922 -0.11 11.67 7.64
CA GLY A 922 1.28 11.61 8.05
C GLY A 922 1.54 12.21 9.44
N VAL A 923 1.43 13.53 9.59
CA VAL A 923 1.85 14.24 10.81
C VAL A 923 0.95 13.89 12.00
N LEU A 924 -0.37 14.04 11.85
CA LEU A 924 -1.31 13.74 12.93
C LEU A 924 -1.43 12.23 13.16
N GLY A 925 -1.44 11.43 12.10
CA GLY A 925 -1.45 9.96 12.22
C GLY A 925 -0.20 9.43 12.91
N PHE A 926 1.00 9.86 12.51
CA PHE A 926 2.24 9.44 13.18
C PHE A 926 2.28 9.87 14.65
N PHE A 927 1.80 11.07 14.97
CA PHE A 927 1.75 11.55 16.35
C PHE A 927 0.96 10.61 17.26
N ILE A 928 -0.23 10.19 16.83
CA ILE A 928 -1.05 9.23 17.57
C ILE A 928 -0.62 7.78 17.35
N ASN A 929 0.32 7.49 16.45
CA ASN A 929 0.86 6.15 16.21
C ASN A 929 2.03 5.79 17.13
N LEU A 930 2.57 6.73 17.92
CA LEU A 930 3.56 6.38 18.93
C LEU A 930 2.88 5.59 20.05
N PRO A 931 3.22 4.31 20.32
CA PRO A 931 2.49 3.48 21.28
C PRO A 931 2.33 4.13 22.66
N VAL A 932 3.36 4.86 23.13
CA VAL A 932 3.31 5.57 24.42
C VAL A 932 2.35 6.76 24.42
N ILE A 933 2.18 7.45 23.29
CA ILE A 933 1.20 8.55 23.15
C ILE A 933 -0.19 7.93 22.99
N ASN A 934 -0.31 6.96 22.09
CA ASN A 934 -1.56 6.27 21.81
C ASN A 934 -2.14 5.61 23.07
N TYR A 935 -1.32 5.05 23.95
CA TYR A 935 -1.79 4.49 25.21
C TYR A 935 -2.67 5.46 26.04
N TYR A 936 -2.36 6.75 26.03
CA TYR A 936 -3.15 7.78 26.73
C TYR A 936 -4.18 8.48 25.83
N GLU A 937 -3.92 8.55 24.52
CA GLU A 937 -4.74 9.26 23.54
C GLU A 937 -5.83 8.38 22.91
N HIS A 938 -5.66 7.05 22.90
CA HIS A 938 -6.50 6.13 22.16
C HIS A 938 -7.97 6.37 22.48
N GLY A 939 -8.75 6.70 21.45
CA GLY A 939 -10.15 7.03 21.61
C GLY A 939 -10.44 8.47 22.08
N THR A 940 -9.56 9.45 21.84
CA THR A 940 -9.78 10.87 22.21
C THR A 940 -9.97 11.78 20.99
N TYR A 941 -10.05 13.10 21.21
CA TYR A 941 -10.22 14.09 20.16
C TYR A 941 -9.02 14.29 19.24
N LEU A 942 -7.82 13.77 19.59
CA LEU A 942 -6.70 13.75 18.63
C LEU A 942 -6.99 12.73 17.51
N THR A 943 -7.63 11.60 17.83
CA THR A 943 -8.19 10.67 16.85
C THR A 943 -9.24 11.36 15.96
N VAL A 944 -10.12 12.21 16.53
CA VAL A 944 -11.09 13.01 15.73
C VAL A 944 -10.38 13.96 14.77
N ALA A 945 -9.33 14.66 15.24
CA ALA A 945 -8.55 15.59 14.46
C ALA A 945 -7.85 14.90 13.29
N HIS A 946 -7.15 13.79 13.56
CA HIS A 946 -6.55 12.93 12.55
C HIS A 946 -7.61 12.40 11.58
N GLY A 947 -8.70 11.82 12.08
CA GLY A 947 -9.76 11.22 11.27
C GLY A 947 -10.39 12.20 10.27
N HIS A 948 -10.66 13.45 10.69
CA HIS A 948 -11.18 14.48 9.77
C HIS A 948 -10.11 14.94 8.77
N ALA A 949 -8.89 15.23 9.25
CA ALA A 949 -7.80 15.73 8.41
C ALA A 949 -7.35 14.69 7.36
N ALA A 950 -7.32 13.40 7.71
CA ALA A 950 -6.97 12.31 6.82
C ALA A 950 -8.15 11.93 5.91
N THR A 951 -9.31 11.58 6.48
CA THR A 951 -10.44 11.06 5.68
C THR A 951 -10.99 12.09 4.71
N PHE A 952 -11.32 13.29 5.20
CA PHE A 952 -11.81 14.35 4.33
C PHE A 952 -10.67 15.02 3.55
N GLY A 953 -9.57 15.34 4.24
CA GLY A 953 -8.48 16.10 3.63
C GLY A 953 -7.76 15.32 2.53
N ALA A 954 -7.45 14.04 2.71
CA ALA A 954 -6.88 13.22 1.63
C ALA A 954 -7.99 12.71 0.70
N PHE A 955 -8.72 11.67 1.12
CA PHE A 955 -9.64 10.97 0.23
C PHE A 955 -10.84 11.81 -0.21
N GLY A 956 -11.38 12.66 0.69
CA GLY A 956 -12.50 13.53 0.38
C GLY A 956 -12.16 14.59 -0.68
N LEU A 957 -11.10 15.37 -0.48
CA LEU A 957 -10.68 16.38 -1.46
C LEU A 957 -10.33 15.74 -2.80
N LEU A 958 -9.69 14.58 -2.78
CA LEU A 958 -9.33 13.88 -3.99
C LEU A 958 -10.56 13.38 -4.77
N ALA A 959 -11.53 12.81 -4.07
CA ALA A 959 -12.81 12.40 -4.64
C ALA A 959 -13.55 13.61 -5.25
N LEU A 960 -13.54 14.77 -4.58
CA LEU A 960 -14.07 16.03 -5.14
C LEU A 960 -13.29 16.49 -6.37
N GLY A 961 -11.98 16.28 -6.41
CA GLY A 961 -11.14 16.53 -7.59
C GLY A 961 -11.55 15.68 -8.79
N LEU A 962 -11.73 14.37 -8.56
CA LEU A 962 -12.22 13.43 -9.57
C LEU A 962 -13.65 13.79 -10.05
N GLY A 963 -14.55 14.13 -9.13
CA GLY A 963 -15.88 14.61 -9.47
C GLY A 963 -15.84 15.90 -10.31
N THR A 964 -14.94 16.82 -9.98
CA THR A 964 -14.70 18.05 -10.73
C THR A 964 -14.14 17.75 -12.13
N TYR A 965 -13.25 16.74 -12.24
CA TYR A 965 -12.73 16.28 -13.53
C TYR A 965 -13.85 15.73 -14.42
N VAL A 966 -14.68 14.83 -13.90
CA VAL A 966 -15.85 14.28 -14.62
C VAL A 966 -16.77 15.41 -15.08
N MET A 967 -17.06 16.39 -14.22
CA MET A 967 -17.87 17.55 -14.59
C MET A 967 -17.20 18.43 -15.65
N ARG A 968 -15.87 18.61 -15.59
CA ARG A 968 -15.13 19.41 -16.57
C ARG A 968 -15.17 18.79 -17.97
N VAL A 969 -15.08 17.47 -18.06
CA VAL A 969 -15.10 16.73 -19.32
C VAL A 969 -16.51 16.66 -19.92
N VAL A 970 -17.55 16.48 -19.09
CA VAL A 970 -18.93 16.37 -19.57
C VAL A 970 -19.56 17.72 -19.91
N THR A 971 -19.06 18.81 -19.32
CA THR A 971 -19.65 20.14 -19.52
C THR A 971 -19.03 20.85 -20.72
N PRO A 972 -19.86 21.33 -21.66
CA PRO A 972 -19.42 22.16 -22.78
C PRO A 972 -18.66 23.41 -22.31
N GLU A 973 -17.62 23.82 -23.03
CA GLU A 973 -16.74 24.93 -22.65
C GLU A 973 -17.51 26.24 -22.40
N ALA A 974 -18.52 26.53 -23.23
CA ALA A 974 -19.36 27.72 -23.10
C ALA A 974 -20.21 27.76 -21.82
N ALA A 975 -20.43 26.60 -21.18
CA ALA A 975 -21.24 26.46 -19.96
C ALA A 975 -20.40 26.23 -18.69
N TRP A 976 -19.07 26.18 -18.81
CA TRP A 976 -18.17 25.96 -17.68
C TRP A 976 -18.09 27.19 -16.76
N GLU A 977 -18.57 27.05 -15.52
CA GLU A 977 -18.53 28.08 -14.47
C GLU A 977 -17.57 27.65 -13.34
N PRO A 978 -16.26 27.98 -13.40
CA PRO A 978 -15.26 27.49 -12.45
C PRO A 978 -15.45 28.01 -11.01
N ALA A 979 -16.25 29.06 -10.82
CA ALA A 979 -16.45 29.69 -9.52
C ALA A 979 -17.06 28.75 -8.46
N TRP A 980 -17.94 27.82 -8.86
CA TRP A 980 -18.57 26.87 -7.94
C TRP A 980 -17.56 25.91 -7.33
N PHE A 981 -16.75 25.27 -8.18
CA PHE A 981 -15.73 24.31 -7.74
C PHE A 981 -14.55 25.00 -7.05
N ARG A 982 -14.17 26.21 -7.48
CA ARG A 982 -13.18 27.04 -6.77
C ARG A 982 -13.66 27.44 -5.37
N GLY A 983 -14.93 27.81 -5.25
CA GLY A 983 -15.57 28.11 -3.97
C GLY A 983 -15.58 26.88 -3.07
N ALA A 984 -15.99 25.72 -3.60
CA ALA A 984 -15.96 24.45 -2.90
C ALA A 984 -14.56 24.14 -2.35
N PHE A 985 -13.52 24.21 -3.19
CA PHE A 985 -12.13 23.95 -2.78
C PHE A 985 -11.69 24.81 -1.59
N TRP A 986 -11.84 26.13 -1.67
CA TRP A 986 -11.35 27.02 -0.61
C TRP A 986 -12.19 26.94 0.65
N LEU A 987 -13.51 26.84 0.51
CA LEU A 987 -14.42 26.76 1.65
C LEU A 987 -14.18 25.48 2.45
N THR A 988 -14.01 24.33 1.79
CA THR A 988 -13.74 23.08 2.51
C THR A 988 -12.34 23.04 3.12
N ASN A 989 -11.30 23.54 2.44
CA ASN A 989 -9.94 23.60 2.98
C ASN A 989 -9.82 24.55 4.18
N VAL A 990 -10.40 25.75 4.08
CA VAL A 990 -10.43 26.71 5.19
C VAL A 990 -11.25 26.14 6.34
N GLY A 991 -12.40 25.52 6.04
CA GLY A 991 -13.23 24.88 7.06
C GLY A 991 -12.49 23.78 7.81
N LEU A 992 -11.80 22.88 7.09
CA LEU A 992 -11.01 21.80 7.68
C LEU A 992 -9.85 22.35 8.53
N ALA A 993 -9.10 23.33 8.02
CA ALA A 993 -8.01 23.94 8.76
C ALA A 993 -8.48 24.61 10.05
N VAL A 994 -9.57 25.38 9.99
CA VAL A 994 -10.12 26.08 11.14
C VAL A 994 -10.69 25.10 12.16
N MET A 995 -11.47 24.09 11.77
CA MET A 995 -12.03 23.13 12.74
C MET A 995 -10.90 22.36 13.46
N THR A 996 -9.86 21.96 12.74
CA THR A 996 -8.75 21.20 13.29
C THR A 996 -7.90 22.03 14.24
N ILE A 997 -7.51 23.25 13.84
CA ILE A 997 -6.59 24.10 14.62
C ILE A 997 -7.31 24.83 15.76
N ALA A 998 -8.53 25.31 15.54
CA ALA A 998 -9.24 26.13 16.53
C ALA A 998 -10.01 25.31 17.58
N SER A 999 -10.26 24.02 17.31
CA SER A 999 -11.09 23.18 18.19
C SER A 999 -10.48 21.79 18.43
N LEU A 1000 -10.40 20.94 17.40
CA LEU A 1000 -10.12 19.50 17.59
C LEU A 1000 -8.75 19.23 18.22
N LEU A 1001 -7.68 19.86 17.71
CA LEU A 1001 -6.34 19.67 18.25
C LEU A 1001 -6.19 20.22 19.68
N PRO A 1002 -6.55 21.48 20.00
CA PRO A 1002 -6.49 21.96 21.38
C PRO A 1002 -7.28 21.09 22.35
N LEU A 1003 -8.49 20.66 21.96
CA LEU A 1003 -9.34 19.81 22.81
C LEU A 1003 -8.70 18.44 23.01
N GLY A 1004 -8.15 17.84 21.95
CA GLY A 1004 -7.44 16.58 22.01
C GLY A 1004 -6.18 16.63 22.88
N PHE A 1005 -5.40 17.71 22.85
CA PHE A 1005 -4.25 17.88 23.73
C PHE A 1005 -4.65 18.03 25.20
N LEU A 1006 -5.76 18.72 25.48
CA LEU A 1006 -6.31 18.82 26.83
C LEU A 1006 -6.80 17.45 27.33
N GLN A 1007 -7.47 16.67 26.47
CA GLN A 1007 -7.85 15.29 26.80
C GLN A 1007 -6.63 14.40 27.06
N LEU A 1008 -5.61 14.47 26.22
CA LEU A 1008 -4.35 13.74 26.43
C LEU A 1008 -3.70 14.12 27.76
N GLN A 1009 -3.69 15.41 28.10
CA GLN A 1009 -3.17 15.89 29.37
C GLN A 1009 -3.97 15.33 30.56
N THR A 1010 -5.30 15.42 30.52
CA THR A 1010 -6.18 14.86 31.57
C THR A 1010 -6.02 13.35 31.68
N SER A 1011 -5.95 12.64 30.55
CA SER A 1011 -5.72 11.20 30.52
C SER A 1011 -4.44 10.82 31.25
N TYR A 1012 -3.36 11.56 31.00
CA TYR A 1012 -2.08 11.33 31.67
C TYR A 1012 -2.06 11.74 33.16
N GLN A 1013 -2.73 12.83 33.54
CA GLN A 1013 -2.68 13.39 34.89
C GLN A 1013 -3.67 12.75 35.86
N ASP A 1014 -4.91 12.55 35.40
CA ASP A 1014 -6.06 12.20 36.22
C ASP A 1014 -6.62 10.81 35.87
N GLY A 1015 -6.28 10.27 34.70
CA GLY A 1015 -6.77 8.97 34.23
C GLY A 1015 -7.57 9.06 32.93
N TYR A 1016 -7.58 7.99 32.16
CA TYR A 1016 -8.30 7.94 30.87
C TYR A 1016 -9.80 8.10 31.06
N ALA A 1017 -10.41 7.47 32.07
CA ALA A 1017 -11.84 7.61 32.34
C ALA A 1017 -12.23 9.06 32.67
N ALA A 1018 -11.40 9.79 33.44
CA ALA A 1018 -11.57 11.23 33.68
C ALA A 1018 -11.54 12.06 32.39
N ALA A 1019 -10.67 11.77 31.42
CA ALA A 1019 -10.63 12.45 30.12
C ALA A 1019 -11.87 12.19 29.23
N ARG A 1020 -12.63 11.13 29.56
CA ARG A 1020 -13.84 10.67 28.86
C ARG A 1020 -15.14 11.04 29.59
N SER A 1021 -15.02 11.62 30.77
CA SER A 1021 -16.11 11.96 31.67
C SER A 1021 -16.96 13.13 31.14
N LEU A 1022 -18.18 13.26 31.66
CA LEU A 1022 -19.02 14.43 31.35
C LEU A 1022 -18.38 15.71 31.90
N GLU A 1023 -17.79 15.62 33.08
CA GLU A 1023 -17.11 16.67 33.81
C GLU A 1023 -15.98 17.30 32.99
N PHE A 1024 -15.27 16.51 32.18
CA PHE A 1024 -14.28 17.02 31.24
C PHE A 1024 -14.92 17.94 30.20
N TYR A 1025 -16.02 17.50 29.57
CA TYR A 1025 -16.67 18.26 28.51
C TYR A 1025 -17.40 19.50 29.03
N GLU A 1026 -17.83 19.52 30.29
CA GLU A 1026 -18.55 20.66 30.89
C GLU A 1026 -17.64 21.82 31.30
N GLN A 1027 -16.31 21.66 31.27
CA GLN A 1027 -15.39 22.73 31.63
C GLN A 1027 -15.53 23.93 30.67
N ASP A 1028 -15.61 25.15 31.22
CA ASP A 1028 -15.85 26.39 30.46
C ASP A 1028 -14.92 26.57 29.24
N HIS A 1029 -13.65 26.21 29.40
CA HIS A 1029 -12.65 26.33 28.33
C HIS A 1029 -12.80 25.24 27.27
N ILE A 1030 -13.26 24.04 27.63
CA ILE A 1030 -13.60 22.97 26.68
C ILE A 1030 -14.85 23.35 25.88
N GLN A 1031 -15.88 23.86 26.56
CA GLN A 1031 -17.08 24.40 25.90
C GLN A 1031 -16.77 25.54 24.93
N THR A 1032 -15.82 26.40 25.26
CA THR A 1032 -15.35 27.46 24.35
C THR A 1032 -14.72 26.90 23.07
N LEU A 1033 -13.90 25.84 23.19
CA LEU A 1033 -13.30 25.17 22.03
C LEU A 1033 -14.34 24.43 21.19
N LEU A 1034 -15.34 23.82 21.81
CA LEU A 1034 -16.47 23.18 21.11
C LEU A 1034 -17.27 24.21 20.31
N TRP A 1035 -17.56 25.38 20.88
CA TRP A 1035 -18.19 26.49 20.15
C TRP A 1035 -17.33 27.04 19.01
N ALA A 1036 -16.02 27.16 19.21
CA ALA A 1036 -15.09 27.66 18.19
C ALA A 1036 -15.11 26.79 16.91
N ARG A 1037 -15.48 25.51 17.02
CA ARG A 1037 -15.63 24.58 15.90
C ARG A 1037 -16.61 25.08 14.83
N THR A 1038 -17.66 25.81 15.23
CA THR A 1038 -18.67 26.35 14.30
C THR A 1038 -18.07 27.26 13.21
N LEU A 1039 -16.92 27.89 13.48
CA LEU A 1039 -16.16 28.71 12.54
C LEU A 1039 -15.55 27.88 11.38
N GLY A 1040 -15.25 26.60 11.63
CA GLY A 1040 -14.78 25.66 10.62
C GLY A 1040 -15.91 24.87 9.96
N ASP A 1041 -16.94 24.50 10.73
CA ASP A 1041 -18.08 23.72 10.22
C ASP A 1041 -18.91 24.52 9.19
N THR A 1042 -19.11 25.83 9.42
CA THR A 1042 -19.88 26.69 8.50
C THR A 1042 -19.29 26.73 7.08
N PRO A 1043 -18.01 27.10 6.87
CA PRO A 1043 -17.42 27.06 5.53
C PRO A 1043 -17.38 25.63 4.95
N MET A 1044 -17.20 24.58 5.75
CA MET A 1044 -17.30 23.20 5.26
C MET A 1044 -18.66 22.91 4.60
N ILE A 1045 -19.76 23.25 5.28
CA ILE A 1045 -21.13 23.08 4.75
C ILE A 1045 -21.34 23.90 3.48
N LEU A 1046 -20.90 25.16 3.47
CA LEU A 1046 -21.01 26.02 2.29
C LEU A 1046 -20.20 25.47 1.11
N GLY A 1047 -19.04 24.86 1.37
CA GLY A 1047 -18.23 24.19 0.37
C GLY A 1047 -18.94 22.96 -0.23
N ALA A 1048 -19.54 22.12 0.61
CA ALA A 1048 -20.35 20.97 0.18
C ALA A 1048 -21.54 21.40 -0.69
N LEU A 1049 -22.24 22.48 -0.30
CA LEU A 1049 -23.34 23.07 -1.06
C LEU A 1049 -22.85 23.63 -2.40
N ALA A 1050 -21.73 24.36 -2.41
CA ALA A 1050 -21.16 24.94 -3.63
C ALA A 1050 -20.79 23.85 -4.64
N PHE A 1051 -20.16 22.76 -4.19
CA PHE A 1051 -19.84 21.61 -5.05
C PHE A 1051 -21.11 20.98 -5.65
N THR A 1052 -22.12 20.72 -4.81
CA THR A 1052 -23.36 20.06 -5.23
C THR A 1052 -24.14 20.89 -6.24
N VAL A 1053 -24.32 22.19 -5.95
CA VAL A 1053 -24.99 23.12 -6.86
C VAL A 1053 -24.20 23.26 -8.16
N GLY A 1054 -22.88 23.34 -8.08
CA GLY A 1054 -21.98 23.31 -9.23
C GLY A 1054 -22.22 22.09 -10.11
N ALA A 1055 -22.11 20.88 -9.56
CA ALA A 1055 -22.31 19.62 -10.26
C ALA A 1055 -23.69 19.53 -10.94
N VAL A 1056 -24.77 19.90 -10.23
CA VAL A 1056 -26.13 19.89 -10.80
C VAL A 1056 -26.26 20.87 -11.97
N ARG A 1057 -25.78 22.10 -11.84
CA ARG A 1057 -25.87 23.11 -12.91
C ARG A 1057 -25.13 22.67 -14.17
N HIS A 1058 -23.91 22.19 -14.01
CA HIS A 1058 -23.04 21.76 -15.08
C HIS A 1058 -23.60 20.54 -15.83
N LEU A 1059 -24.08 19.53 -15.09
CA LEU A 1059 -24.71 18.35 -15.69
C LEU A 1059 -26.02 18.69 -16.41
N LEU A 1060 -26.83 19.62 -15.88
CA LEU A 1060 -28.04 20.08 -16.56
C LEU A 1060 -27.75 20.89 -17.82
N ALA A 1061 -26.63 21.62 -17.87
CA ALA A 1061 -26.18 22.32 -19.07
C ALA A 1061 -25.77 21.32 -20.15
N ALA A 1062 -24.93 20.33 -19.81
CA ALA A 1062 -24.54 19.25 -20.71
C ALA A 1062 -25.76 18.52 -21.32
N ARG A 1063 -26.80 18.27 -20.51
CA ARG A 1063 -28.06 17.65 -20.98
C ARG A 1063 -28.79 18.46 -22.04
N ARG A 1064 -28.77 19.80 -21.94
CA ARG A 1064 -29.48 20.67 -22.87
C ARG A 1064 -28.81 20.63 -24.23
N GLU A 1065 -27.48 20.64 -24.26
CA GLU A 1065 -26.71 20.59 -25.49
C GLU A 1065 -26.88 19.25 -26.21
N HIS A 1066 -26.78 18.13 -25.48
CA HIS A 1066 -26.96 16.79 -26.04
C HIS A 1066 -28.36 16.59 -26.67
N ARG A 1067 -29.40 17.26 -26.15
CA ARG A 1067 -30.76 17.25 -26.73
C ARG A 1067 -30.94 18.17 -27.93
N THR A 1068 -30.03 19.13 -28.13
CA THR A 1068 -30.05 20.03 -29.29
C THR A 1068 -29.21 19.53 -30.45
N THR A 1069 -28.22 18.66 -30.18
CA THR A 1069 -27.30 18.10 -31.18
C THR A 1069 -27.61 16.67 -31.60
N GLY A 1070 -28.35 15.89 -30.81
CA GLY A 1070 -28.87 14.55 -31.14
C GLY A 1070 -30.35 14.56 -31.47
#